data_AF-A0A3C1X294-F1
#
_entry.id   AF-A0A3C1X294-F1
#
_cell.length_a   1.000
_cell.length_b   1.000
_cell.length_c   1.000
_cell.angle_alpha   90.00
_cell.angle_beta   90.00
_cell.angle_gamma   90.00
#
_symmetry.space_group_name_H-M   'P 1'
#
loop_
_entity.id
_entity.type
_entity.pdbx_description
1 polymer ?
#
loop_
_entity_poly.entity_id
_entity_poly.type
_entity_poly.pdbx_seq_one_letter_code
_entity_poly.pdbx_strand_id
1 'polypeptide(L)'
;QGLVGNLITGNTGGGIRSVSEAGTTVRADVVRNTVSQNEGIGIQFQSYSFGLGTALPLPSNAPTSTVQNQDLGFNVNIGTESPGQGNVSGGGNTLQGNRGAAVAIEALDFGTGSFEVWNNTVAATRTPTASGVPYSGDGIFVSLDHGRINADSSALLQRSVIRNNVIGVDNQGNAGNGLFFQMAERTRIQDLDVINNTFLNSGSDGFHFERIEDARLNSVRFEKNKSTNNAGDGFDIFAKNTTLDRLDFNINDNFIEDNGQYGLRVDAQADARLDIQFDSNSVKRNGRTPGGSGFHPVDGVAGSANATGGVGIRAFQQIDVLFNSTDTVINDNVGDGLSIDAFNFFDTLVFQGSFTRVTMDGNTLTGLRNHGAAFGGFTIVDCSFSNNGEDGLRSVSIEDKSDPYDRRVGGMDLDLYSVNTAYNNNGKDGVKLGQGISAAFGAGTVATGNTFDNNGRNGVMITQHNSPYLDNLYAQGNQRRRIVQVNFASMSGNGRNGIDIGMDALQEGGNLQQADEVATDIYAVFNNVDILNNAGDGLEFLGDDTFEVGRVAGGGQDIPASYNSELQLMNSRVASNNGRGIDILNRQQSDVYVTIRNNDVLANGMEGIYVVNSASINQLQGSSSDPLSVFIDTGDSNIPSPNIELRVQDNLIQSNGNRSQNSRVPTRFEYGNNDASGTANLDWGPASTLIPGTLGGLVVRVGTAQSAGTIRVANPGLELGRSGVDAEVWSNVFDGNIGADVYFDNFVSHMPRQSQGLFDASHTPRFLWAQGFRDPLSRFDLSFRGNTGNSLDVMNGFAFLDNQEDYFKSRSNGGSASPPSDHAHTDLNPNGHFNTILPTDRRRNATRTIGFLTDVVGDIPSSVPMIADDGTTVLPGWSYDGLGTPTWRLESDFDINGFRQIDPTVGYSSFNTIVTMDGLFDYQWDTGVNSTNFIGATPYSLTRGDIFNVRGGENPIAPDSLENNNNFVGASRLGTISGLYSVNSGAIGGNLNIHTKADRDYYRFTAA
;
A
#
# COMPACT_ATOMS: atom_id res chain seq x y z
N GLN A 1 63.56 -11.71 -20.58
CA GLN A 1 64.20 -12.99 -20.16
C GLN A 1 63.39 -13.48 -18.97
N GLY A 2 62.86 -14.71 -19.05
CA GLY A 2 61.90 -15.20 -18.06
C GLY A 2 62.55 -15.85 -16.83
N LEU A 3 61.91 -15.69 -15.68
CA LEU A 3 62.15 -16.44 -14.45
C LEU A 3 61.29 -17.70 -14.51
N VAL A 4 61.88 -18.84 -14.90
CA VAL A 4 61.13 -20.07 -15.21
C VAL A 4 61.60 -21.26 -14.39
N GLY A 5 60.65 -21.99 -13.78
CA GLY A 5 60.92 -23.31 -13.18
C GLY A 5 61.70 -23.28 -11.86
N ASN A 6 61.73 -22.16 -11.15
CA ASN A 6 62.49 -22.03 -9.90
C ASN A 6 61.71 -22.54 -8.68
N LEU A 7 62.44 -22.99 -7.65
CA LEU A 7 61.92 -23.24 -6.30
C LEU A 7 62.46 -22.18 -5.35
N ILE A 8 61.57 -21.35 -4.79
CA ILE A 8 61.91 -20.21 -3.93
C ILE A 8 61.11 -20.33 -2.63
N THR A 9 61.73 -20.78 -1.54
CA THR A 9 60.99 -21.11 -0.31
C THR A 9 61.70 -20.68 0.98
N GLY A 10 60.92 -20.31 2.00
CA GLY A 10 61.42 -20.07 3.36
C GLY A 10 62.27 -18.80 3.53
N ASN A 11 62.10 -17.81 2.65
CA ASN A 11 62.84 -16.54 2.79
C ASN A 11 62.29 -15.71 3.95
N THR A 12 63.17 -14.95 4.59
CA THR A 12 62.79 -13.96 5.62
C THR A 12 62.10 -12.72 5.03
N GLY A 13 62.22 -12.50 3.72
CA GLY A 13 61.50 -11.47 2.95
C GLY A 13 60.57 -12.08 1.91
N GLY A 14 60.31 -11.38 0.80
CA GLY A 14 59.51 -11.89 -0.31
C GLY A 14 60.24 -12.87 -1.23
N GLY A 15 59.53 -13.48 -2.18
CA GLY A 15 60.08 -14.42 -3.15
C GLY A 15 60.76 -13.74 -4.35
N ILE A 16 59.97 -13.16 -5.25
CA ILE A 16 60.43 -12.42 -6.43
C ILE A 16 59.98 -10.97 -6.28
N ARG A 17 60.90 -10.01 -6.33
CA ARG A 17 60.58 -8.59 -6.18
C ARG A 17 61.28 -7.73 -7.21
N SER A 18 60.54 -6.80 -7.80
CA SER A 18 61.08 -5.76 -8.68
C SER A 18 60.45 -4.40 -8.38
N VAL A 19 61.27 -3.35 -8.42
CA VAL A 19 60.85 -1.97 -8.19
C VAL A 19 61.43 -1.12 -9.31
N SER A 20 60.56 -0.52 -10.13
CA SER A 20 60.91 0.41 -11.19
C SER A 20 60.86 1.85 -10.66
N GLU A 21 61.97 2.56 -10.79
CA GLU A 21 62.07 3.99 -10.50
C GLU A 21 62.04 4.82 -11.80
N ALA A 22 62.08 6.15 -11.65
CA ALA A 22 62.01 7.09 -12.77
C ALA A 22 63.03 6.76 -13.87
N GLY A 23 62.54 6.59 -15.10
CA GLY A 23 63.36 6.28 -16.28
C GLY A 23 63.77 4.81 -16.42
N THR A 24 63.22 3.91 -15.60
CA THR A 24 63.45 2.46 -15.70
C THR A 24 62.17 1.71 -16.07
N THR A 25 62.31 0.66 -16.89
CA THR A 25 61.21 -0.22 -17.29
C THR A 25 61.58 -1.66 -17.01
N VAL A 26 60.65 -2.40 -16.39
CA VAL A 26 60.79 -3.84 -16.15
C VAL A 26 59.92 -4.61 -17.14
N ARG A 27 60.53 -5.60 -17.81
CA ARG A 27 59.83 -6.59 -18.63
C ARG A 27 60.21 -7.99 -18.18
N ALA A 28 59.24 -8.76 -17.69
CA ALA A 28 59.50 -10.05 -17.08
C ALA A 28 58.38 -11.07 -17.36
N ASP A 29 58.78 -12.31 -17.62
CA ASP A 29 57.89 -13.48 -17.68
C ASP A 29 58.23 -14.37 -16.48
N VAL A 30 57.29 -14.58 -15.56
CA VAL A 30 57.47 -15.37 -14.33
C VAL A 30 56.59 -16.60 -14.42
N VAL A 31 57.13 -17.77 -14.74
CA VAL A 31 56.32 -18.96 -15.11
C VAL A 31 56.84 -20.24 -14.46
N ARG A 32 55.95 -21.16 -14.09
CA ARG A 32 56.27 -22.47 -13.48
C ARG A 32 57.16 -22.40 -12.23
N ASN A 33 57.17 -21.29 -11.51
CA ASN A 33 57.90 -21.20 -10.25
C ASN A 33 57.06 -21.77 -9.11
N THR A 34 57.71 -22.38 -8.13
CA THR A 34 57.11 -22.69 -6.83
C THR A 34 57.66 -21.68 -5.82
N VAL A 35 56.80 -20.79 -5.33
CA VAL A 35 57.17 -19.74 -4.37
C VAL A 35 56.38 -19.97 -3.08
N SER A 36 57.05 -20.39 -2.01
CA SER A 36 56.35 -20.88 -0.81
C SER A 36 56.95 -20.48 0.53
N GLN A 37 56.11 -20.45 1.56
CA GLN A 37 56.52 -20.29 2.96
C GLN A 37 57.45 -19.08 3.21
N ASN A 38 57.35 -18.04 2.39
CA ASN A 38 58.12 -16.82 2.58
C ASN A 38 57.46 -15.95 3.66
N GLU A 39 58.27 -15.23 4.42
CA GLU A 39 57.78 -14.32 5.48
C GLU A 39 57.34 -12.95 4.93
N GLY A 40 57.39 -12.76 3.60
CA GLY A 40 56.79 -11.65 2.86
C GLY A 40 56.15 -12.09 1.53
N ILE A 41 55.81 -11.11 0.68
CA ILE A 41 55.05 -11.28 -0.58
C ILE A 41 55.69 -12.33 -1.49
N GLY A 42 54.87 -13.16 -2.15
CA GLY A 42 55.36 -14.16 -3.10
C GLY A 42 56.06 -13.52 -4.31
N ILE A 43 55.30 -12.82 -5.15
CA ILE A 43 55.79 -12.11 -6.35
C ILE A 43 55.32 -10.66 -6.28
N GLN A 44 56.23 -9.69 -6.43
CA GLN A 44 55.93 -8.26 -6.34
C GLN A 44 56.56 -7.45 -7.48
N PHE A 45 55.75 -6.62 -8.14
CA PHE A 45 56.20 -5.59 -9.08
C PHE A 45 55.64 -4.23 -8.69
N GLN A 46 56.52 -3.24 -8.50
CA GLN A 46 56.15 -1.88 -8.11
C GLN A 46 56.72 -0.84 -9.09
N SER A 47 56.00 0.23 -9.40
CA SER A 47 56.51 1.41 -10.12
C SER A 47 56.08 2.71 -9.43
N TYR A 48 56.98 3.71 -9.36
CA TYR A 48 56.71 5.02 -8.74
C TYR A 48 56.65 6.20 -9.73
N SER A 49 57.27 6.10 -10.91
CA SER A 49 57.41 7.22 -11.86
C SER A 49 57.92 6.74 -13.22
N PHE A 50 57.58 7.44 -14.31
CA PHE A 50 58.26 7.33 -15.61
C PHE A 50 59.05 8.62 -15.94
N GLY A 51 60.08 8.51 -16.79
CA GLY A 51 61.18 9.50 -16.91
C GLY A 51 60.86 10.86 -17.56
N LEU A 52 61.57 11.90 -17.07
CA LEU A 52 61.84 13.25 -17.61
C LEU A 52 60.70 14.02 -18.31
N GLY A 53 59.56 14.21 -17.66
CA GLY A 53 58.59 15.22 -18.10
C GLY A 53 57.25 15.07 -17.39
N THR A 54 56.84 16.11 -16.67
CA THR A 54 55.62 16.23 -15.86
C THR A 54 54.32 16.26 -16.67
N ALA A 55 54.26 15.62 -17.84
CA ALA A 55 53.20 15.86 -18.83
C ALA A 55 52.72 14.58 -19.52
N LEU A 56 52.22 13.59 -18.78
CA LEU A 56 51.25 12.62 -19.32
C LEU A 56 50.19 12.21 -18.26
N PRO A 57 49.30 13.11 -17.80
CA PRO A 57 47.90 12.71 -17.73
C PRO A 57 47.38 12.63 -19.17
N LEU A 58 46.82 11.49 -19.58
CA LEU A 58 46.05 11.44 -20.84
C LEU A 58 45.03 12.59 -20.79
N PRO A 59 44.97 13.47 -21.80
CA PRO A 59 44.06 14.60 -21.73
C PRO A 59 42.61 14.07 -21.63
N SER A 60 41.79 14.77 -20.84
CA SER A 60 40.42 14.33 -20.49
C SER A 60 39.55 14.03 -21.72
N ASN A 61 39.88 14.61 -22.87
CA ASN A 61 39.19 14.43 -24.15
C ASN A 61 39.73 13.30 -25.05
N ALA A 62 40.78 12.55 -24.64
CA ALA A 62 41.33 11.41 -25.38
C ALA A 62 41.53 10.16 -24.49
N PRO A 63 40.45 9.66 -23.85
CA PRO A 63 40.50 8.63 -22.80
C PRO A 63 41.02 7.24 -23.23
N THR A 64 41.04 6.96 -24.53
CA THR A 64 41.43 5.68 -25.12
C THR A 64 42.83 5.68 -25.75
N SER A 65 43.59 6.77 -25.60
CA SER A 65 44.93 6.84 -26.18
C SER A 65 45.90 5.91 -25.44
N THR A 66 46.41 4.91 -26.16
CA THR A 66 47.43 3.98 -25.67
C THR A 66 48.77 4.70 -25.50
N VAL A 67 49.36 4.65 -24.30
CA VAL A 67 50.76 5.04 -24.08
C VAL A 67 51.67 4.06 -24.82
N GLN A 68 52.85 4.49 -25.26
CA GLN A 68 53.76 3.57 -25.94
C GLN A 68 54.38 2.62 -24.91
N ASN A 69 54.68 1.37 -25.30
CA ASN A 69 55.30 0.36 -24.41
C ASN A 69 56.65 0.77 -23.78
N GLN A 70 57.24 1.87 -24.23
CA GLN A 70 58.47 2.48 -23.72
C GLN A 70 58.21 3.51 -22.61
N ASP A 71 56.95 3.90 -22.42
CA ASP A 71 56.50 4.83 -21.38
C ASP A 71 55.91 4.10 -20.15
N LEU A 72 56.02 2.75 -20.13
CA LEU A 72 55.55 1.90 -19.04
C LEU A 72 56.69 1.64 -18.03
N GLY A 73 56.41 1.82 -16.74
CA GLY A 73 57.30 1.42 -15.65
C GLY A 73 57.44 -0.10 -15.51
N PHE A 74 56.38 -0.85 -15.81
CA PHE A 74 56.45 -2.32 -15.94
C PHE A 74 55.51 -2.89 -17.01
N ASN A 75 55.91 -4.01 -17.62
CA ASN A 75 55.09 -4.85 -18.49
C ASN A 75 55.44 -6.32 -18.18
N VAL A 76 54.58 -6.99 -17.41
CA VAL A 76 54.92 -8.27 -16.78
C VAL A 76 53.87 -9.35 -17.02
N ASN A 77 54.34 -10.58 -17.19
CA ASN A 77 53.52 -11.76 -17.36
C ASN A 77 53.81 -12.75 -16.22
N ILE A 78 52.79 -13.18 -15.50
CA ILE A 78 52.90 -14.08 -14.36
C ILE A 78 52.05 -15.32 -14.63
N GLY A 79 52.70 -16.45 -14.90
CA GLY A 79 52.07 -17.73 -15.21
C GLY A 79 51.68 -17.92 -16.68
N THR A 80 52.11 -16.99 -17.54
CA THR A 80 52.09 -17.12 -19.02
C THR A 80 53.45 -16.73 -19.61
N GLU A 81 53.86 -17.45 -20.66
CA GLU A 81 55.11 -17.21 -21.40
C GLU A 81 54.91 -16.29 -22.62
N SER A 82 53.66 -15.96 -22.97
CA SER A 82 53.34 -15.15 -24.14
C SER A 82 52.15 -14.22 -23.87
N PRO A 83 52.37 -12.88 -23.89
CA PRO A 83 51.30 -11.90 -23.78
C PRO A 83 50.18 -12.15 -24.80
N GLY A 84 48.93 -12.18 -24.34
CA GLY A 84 47.75 -12.30 -25.20
C GLY A 84 47.56 -13.66 -25.91
N GLN A 85 48.53 -14.59 -25.84
CA GLN A 85 48.38 -15.97 -26.35
C GLN A 85 48.16 -17.01 -25.24
N GLY A 86 48.36 -16.61 -23.98
CA GLY A 86 48.20 -17.49 -22.82
C GLY A 86 49.34 -18.50 -22.64
N ASN A 87 49.13 -19.46 -21.73
CA ASN A 87 50.15 -20.45 -21.39
C ASN A 87 50.24 -21.56 -22.46
N VAL A 88 51.05 -21.32 -23.48
CA VAL A 88 51.26 -22.18 -24.64
C VAL A 88 51.90 -23.54 -24.28
N SER A 89 52.49 -23.66 -23.10
CA SER A 89 53.45 -24.70 -22.76
C SER A 89 53.11 -25.45 -21.46
N GLY A 90 51.95 -25.17 -20.86
CA GLY A 90 51.40 -25.86 -19.68
C GLY A 90 52.10 -25.53 -18.36
N GLY A 91 51.31 -25.11 -17.36
CA GLY A 91 51.73 -24.87 -15.96
C GLY A 91 51.99 -23.40 -15.61
N GLY A 92 51.22 -22.84 -14.67
CA GLY A 92 51.49 -21.53 -14.07
C GLY A 92 52.35 -21.65 -12.80
N ASN A 93 52.45 -20.57 -12.03
CA ASN A 93 53.20 -20.62 -10.76
C ASN A 93 52.36 -21.27 -9.65
N THR A 94 53.03 -21.92 -8.71
CA THR A 94 52.44 -22.40 -7.45
C THR A 94 52.91 -21.49 -6.32
N LEU A 95 51.99 -20.77 -5.69
CA LEU A 95 52.28 -19.78 -4.65
C LEU A 95 51.59 -20.21 -3.35
N GLN A 96 52.34 -20.66 -2.34
CA GLN A 96 51.73 -21.28 -1.16
C GLN A 96 52.34 -20.83 0.17
N GLY A 97 51.52 -20.46 1.16
CA GLY A 97 52.04 -20.20 2.51
C GLY A 97 52.83 -18.90 2.67
N ASN A 98 52.86 -18.05 1.65
CA ASN A 98 53.55 -16.76 1.69
C ASN A 98 52.81 -15.79 2.62
N ARG A 99 53.55 -14.91 3.29
CA ARG A 99 52.98 -13.87 4.15
C ARG A 99 52.68 -12.59 3.35
N GLY A 100 51.53 -11.97 3.55
CA GLY A 100 51.04 -10.93 2.65
C GLY A 100 50.50 -11.52 1.34
N ALA A 101 50.46 -10.72 0.27
CA ALA A 101 49.88 -11.17 -1.00
C ALA A 101 50.72 -12.27 -1.68
N ALA A 102 50.09 -13.19 -2.42
CA ALA A 102 50.86 -14.12 -3.26
C ALA A 102 51.43 -13.42 -4.50
N VAL A 103 50.64 -12.52 -5.11
CA VAL A 103 51.06 -11.61 -6.16
C VAL A 103 50.66 -10.18 -5.79
N ALA A 104 51.58 -9.22 -5.89
CA ALA A 104 51.31 -7.80 -5.73
C ALA A 104 51.78 -7.00 -6.96
N ILE A 105 50.88 -6.21 -7.54
CA ILE A 105 51.16 -5.31 -8.67
C ILE A 105 50.79 -3.88 -8.28
N GLU A 106 51.76 -2.98 -8.24
CA GLU A 106 51.57 -1.64 -7.67
C GLU A 106 52.10 -0.57 -8.63
N ALA A 107 51.23 0.32 -9.08
CA ALA A 107 51.59 1.51 -9.83
C ALA A 107 51.27 2.74 -8.97
N LEU A 108 52.28 3.29 -8.31
CA LEU A 108 52.12 4.31 -7.26
C LEU A 108 52.61 5.69 -7.75
N ASP A 109 52.13 6.77 -7.13
CA ASP A 109 52.42 8.17 -7.48
C ASP A 109 52.16 8.47 -8.98
N PHE A 110 53.18 8.44 -9.84
CA PHE A 110 53.08 8.63 -11.29
C PHE A 110 53.46 7.36 -12.07
N GLY A 111 53.36 6.20 -11.41
CA GLY A 111 53.72 4.90 -11.96
C GLY A 111 52.83 4.50 -13.14
N THR A 112 53.40 3.84 -14.12
CA THR A 112 52.69 3.32 -15.29
C THR A 112 52.97 1.84 -15.45
N GLY A 113 51.99 1.06 -15.90
CA GLY A 113 52.17 -0.38 -16.02
C GLY A 113 51.17 -1.11 -16.90
N SER A 114 51.50 -2.37 -17.18
CA SER A 114 50.59 -3.36 -17.76
C SER A 114 50.96 -4.74 -17.21
N PHE A 115 49.97 -5.61 -17.06
CA PHE A 115 50.22 -6.96 -16.56
C PHE A 115 49.25 -8.01 -17.10
N GLU A 116 49.74 -9.25 -17.11
CA GLU A 116 48.94 -10.44 -17.32
C GLU A 116 49.24 -11.49 -16.25
N VAL A 117 48.24 -11.92 -15.48
CA VAL A 117 48.35 -12.98 -14.45
C VAL A 117 47.49 -14.17 -14.84
N TRP A 118 48.11 -15.27 -15.28
CA TRP A 118 47.42 -16.42 -15.87
C TRP A 118 47.77 -17.75 -15.22
N ASN A 119 46.78 -18.63 -15.06
CA ASN A 119 46.97 -20.06 -14.70
C ASN A 119 47.77 -20.32 -13.41
N ASN A 120 47.84 -19.36 -12.49
CA ASN A 120 48.54 -19.55 -11.22
C ASN A 120 47.67 -20.31 -10.23
N THR A 121 48.30 -21.06 -9.33
CA THR A 121 47.65 -21.69 -8.19
C THR A 121 48.16 -21.02 -6.92
N VAL A 122 47.25 -20.41 -6.16
CA VAL A 122 47.54 -19.72 -4.89
C VAL A 122 46.83 -20.45 -3.77
N ALA A 123 47.48 -20.69 -2.63
CA ALA A 123 46.84 -21.27 -1.46
C ALA A 123 47.51 -20.85 -0.15
N ALA A 124 46.73 -20.80 0.94
CA ALA A 124 47.22 -20.63 2.30
C ALA A 124 48.11 -19.39 2.52
N THR A 125 47.86 -18.27 1.83
CA THR A 125 48.52 -17.01 2.18
C THR A 125 48.19 -16.61 3.61
N ARG A 126 49.13 -15.95 4.28
CA ARG A 126 49.06 -15.64 5.72
C ARG A 126 49.12 -14.13 5.94
N THR A 127 48.44 -13.63 6.95
CA THR A 127 48.49 -12.21 7.32
C THR A 127 49.93 -11.75 7.60
N PRO A 128 50.37 -10.61 7.04
CA PRO A 128 51.70 -10.04 7.28
C PRO A 128 51.93 -9.74 8.78
N THR A 129 53.19 -9.77 9.22
CA THR A 129 53.55 -9.39 10.61
C THR A 129 53.50 -7.90 10.86
N ALA A 130 53.61 -7.09 9.80
CA ALA A 130 53.59 -5.64 9.88
C ALA A 130 52.14 -5.14 9.88
N SER A 131 51.79 -4.30 10.86
CA SER A 131 50.54 -3.55 10.88
C SER A 131 50.61 -2.38 9.88
N GLY A 132 49.55 -2.15 9.10
CA GLY A 132 49.44 -0.97 8.20
C GLY A 132 49.90 -1.19 6.76
N VAL A 133 50.02 -2.45 6.31
CA VAL A 133 50.06 -2.76 4.88
C VAL A 133 48.63 -2.98 4.37
N PRO A 134 48.30 -2.57 3.13
CA PRO A 134 46.92 -2.62 2.62
C PRO A 134 46.42 -4.05 2.33
N TYR A 135 47.32 -5.03 2.23
CA TYR A 135 46.98 -6.43 1.95
C TYR A 135 47.02 -7.30 3.22
N SER A 136 46.02 -8.17 3.39
CA SER A 136 45.84 -8.98 4.61
C SER A 136 46.15 -10.47 4.41
N GLY A 137 47.01 -10.77 3.45
CA GLY A 137 47.25 -12.14 3.00
C GLY A 137 46.39 -12.47 1.78
N ASP A 138 46.25 -11.55 0.84
CA ASP A 138 45.41 -11.73 -0.36
C ASP A 138 46.03 -12.69 -1.37
N GLY A 139 45.21 -13.26 -2.25
CA GLY A 139 45.74 -14.05 -3.37
C GLY A 139 46.49 -13.16 -4.35
N ILE A 140 45.79 -12.20 -4.92
CA ILE A 140 46.35 -11.16 -5.79
C ILE A 140 45.96 -9.79 -5.23
N PHE A 141 46.93 -8.89 -5.15
CA PHE A 141 46.73 -7.50 -4.76
C PHE A 141 47.16 -6.57 -5.89
N VAL A 142 46.30 -5.61 -6.24
CA VAL A 142 46.62 -4.57 -7.22
C VAL A 142 46.30 -3.20 -6.64
N SER A 143 47.24 -2.25 -6.78
CA SER A 143 47.09 -0.90 -6.23
C SER A 143 47.52 0.20 -7.22
N LEU A 144 46.67 1.23 -7.33
CA LEU A 144 47.00 2.54 -7.90
C LEU A 144 46.71 3.63 -6.88
N ASP A 145 47.73 4.06 -6.14
CA ASP A 145 47.56 5.00 -5.03
C ASP A 145 48.85 5.82 -4.82
N HIS A 146 48.89 6.63 -3.77
CA HIS A 146 50.09 7.29 -3.27
C HIS A 146 51.19 6.28 -2.94
N GLY A 147 52.43 6.69 -3.18
CA GLY A 147 53.62 5.95 -2.83
C GLY A 147 54.55 6.77 -1.94
N ARG A 148 55.51 7.44 -2.58
CA ARG A 148 56.60 8.17 -1.91
C ARG A 148 56.38 9.69 -1.92
N ILE A 149 55.53 10.19 -2.80
CA ILE A 149 55.39 11.62 -3.06
C ILE A 149 54.14 12.14 -2.34
N ASN A 150 54.28 13.27 -1.65
CA ASN A 150 53.16 14.00 -1.05
C ASN A 150 52.46 14.84 -2.13
N ALA A 151 51.84 14.19 -3.10
CA ALA A 151 51.02 14.81 -4.14
C ALA A 151 50.03 13.77 -4.66
N ASP A 152 48.91 14.25 -5.19
CA ASP A 152 47.89 13.34 -5.72
C ASP A 152 48.46 12.46 -6.85
N SER A 153 48.28 11.15 -6.71
CA SER A 153 48.65 10.11 -7.64
C SER A 153 47.89 10.26 -8.96
N SER A 154 48.61 10.04 -10.05
CA SER A 154 48.06 9.98 -11.41
C SER A 154 48.64 8.77 -12.16
N ALA A 155 48.72 7.64 -11.45
CA ALA A 155 49.16 6.36 -11.99
C ALA A 155 48.22 5.81 -13.08
N LEU A 156 48.77 5.00 -13.99
CA LEU A 156 48.03 4.45 -15.12
C LEU A 156 48.35 2.96 -15.34
N LEU A 157 47.29 2.14 -15.39
CA LEU A 157 47.37 0.79 -15.95
C LEU A 157 46.71 0.74 -17.33
N GLN A 158 47.50 0.42 -18.34
CA GLN A 158 47.06 0.43 -19.73
C GLN A 158 46.37 -0.88 -20.13
N ARG A 159 46.75 -2.01 -19.52
CA ARG A 159 46.16 -3.32 -19.79
C ARG A 159 46.38 -4.25 -18.60
N SER A 160 45.29 -4.71 -18.02
CA SER A 160 45.29 -5.54 -16.81
C SER A 160 44.46 -6.79 -17.07
N VAL A 161 45.10 -7.96 -17.10
CA VAL A 161 44.40 -9.25 -17.33
C VAL A 161 44.71 -10.22 -16.21
N ILE A 162 43.66 -10.77 -15.60
CA ILE A 162 43.72 -11.83 -14.59
C ILE A 162 42.85 -12.98 -15.07
N ARG A 163 43.47 -14.11 -15.43
CA ARG A 163 42.76 -15.19 -16.12
C ARG A 163 43.12 -16.60 -15.67
N ASN A 164 42.13 -17.48 -15.55
CA ASN A 164 42.34 -18.91 -15.27
C ASN A 164 43.13 -19.20 -13.98
N ASN A 165 43.16 -18.28 -13.01
CA ASN A 165 43.86 -18.52 -11.76
C ASN A 165 42.97 -19.32 -10.80
N VAL A 166 43.59 -20.19 -10.02
CA VAL A 166 42.96 -20.89 -8.88
C VAL A 166 43.52 -20.28 -7.62
N ILE A 167 42.68 -19.61 -6.85
CA ILE A 167 43.05 -18.82 -5.69
C ILE A 167 42.26 -19.37 -4.49
N GLY A 168 42.98 -20.10 -3.64
CA GLY A 168 42.42 -20.99 -2.63
C GLY A 168 42.21 -22.41 -3.14
N VAL A 169 42.20 -23.38 -2.24
CA VAL A 169 41.88 -24.80 -2.50
C VAL A 169 41.03 -25.37 -1.36
N ASP A 170 40.50 -26.59 -1.54
CA ASP A 170 39.73 -27.29 -0.52
C ASP A 170 40.51 -27.38 0.81
N ASN A 171 39.91 -26.83 1.89
CA ASN A 171 40.48 -26.73 3.23
C ASN A 171 41.73 -25.85 3.40
N GLN A 172 42.16 -25.09 2.38
CA GLN A 172 43.30 -24.15 2.46
C GLN A 172 43.04 -22.89 1.64
N GLY A 173 42.24 -21.98 2.19
CA GLY A 173 42.02 -20.65 1.63
C GLY A 173 43.08 -19.62 2.00
N ASN A 174 42.91 -18.40 1.51
CA ASN A 174 43.78 -17.27 1.79
C ASN A 174 43.32 -16.54 3.06
N ALA A 175 44.25 -15.94 3.81
CA ALA A 175 43.87 -15.18 5.01
C ALA A 175 43.05 -13.91 4.70
N GLY A 176 43.35 -13.24 3.57
CA GLY A 176 42.63 -12.05 3.10
C GLY A 176 41.63 -12.38 1.98
N ASN A 177 41.56 -11.52 0.98
CA ASN A 177 40.73 -11.64 -0.20
C ASN A 177 41.32 -12.62 -1.24
N GLY A 178 40.50 -13.11 -2.15
CA GLY A 178 40.98 -13.81 -3.34
C GLY A 178 41.74 -12.85 -4.26
N LEU A 179 41.07 -11.78 -4.65
CA LEU A 179 41.63 -10.64 -5.38
C LEU A 179 41.21 -9.34 -4.69
N PHE A 180 42.18 -8.49 -4.35
CA PHE A 180 41.92 -7.13 -3.90
C PHE A 180 42.49 -6.13 -4.91
N PHE A 181 41.60 -5.30 -5.44
CA PHE A 181 41.94 -4.20 -6.33
C PHE A 181 41.60 -2.87 -5.66
N GLN A 182 42.58 -1.96 -5.53
CA GLN A 182 42.36 -0.61 -5.00
C GLN A 182 42.88 0.48 -5.94
N MET A 183 42.14 1.58 -6.01
CA MET A 183 42.57 2.80 -6.72
C MET A 183 42.00 4.08 -6.09
N ALA A 184 42.82 5.13 -6.07
CA ALA A 184 42.45 6.42 -5.50
C ALA A 184 42.85 7.60 -6.42
N GLU A 185 42.39 8.80 -6.09
CA GLU A 185 42.88 10.08 -6.63
C GLU A 185 42.74 10.24 -8.15
N ARG A 186 43.74 10.74 -8.90
CA ARG A 186 43.64 10.95 -10.35
C ARG A 186 44.18 9.77 -11.16
N THR A 187 44.11 8.56 -10.60
CA THR A 187 44.61 7.34 -11.23
C THR A 187 43.64 6.81 -12.29
N ARG A 188 44.16 5.94 -13.17
CA ARG A 188 43.39 5.44 -14.31
C ARG A 188 43.69 4.00 -14.67
N ILE A 189 42.64 3.28 -15.07
CA ILE A 189 42.76 2.02 -15.79
C ILE A 189 42.06 2.15 -17.13
N GLN A 190 42.72 1.66 -18.18
CA GLN A 190 42.07 1.50 -19.48
C GLN A 190 41.18 0.25 -19.44
N ASP A 191 41.78 -0.94 -19.37
CA ASP A 191 41.03 -2.20 -19.37
C ASP A 191 41.42 -3.09 -18.18
N LEU A 192 40.43 -3.61 -17.46
CA LEU A 192 40.58 -4.68 -16.46
C LEU A 192 39.70 -5.88 -16.82
N ASP A 193 40.35 -6.96 -17.23
CA ASP A 193 39.72 -8.25 -17.52
C ASP A 193 40.02 -9.25 -16.39
N VAL A 194 38.98 -9.70 -15.68
CA VAL A 194 39.04 -10.76 -14.67
C VAL A 194 38.16 -11.92 -15.16
N ILE A 195 38.80 -12.95 -15.74
CA ILE A 195 38.08 -13.96 -16.53
C ILE A 195 38.42 -15.38 -16.07
N ASN A 196 37.41 -16.21 -15.85
CA ASN A 196 37.55 -17.64 -15.58
C ASN A 196 38.48 -17.94 -14.39
N ASN A 197 38.48 -17.10 -13.36
CA ASN A 197 39.23 -17.34 -12.14
C ASN A 197 38.36 -18.08 -11.11
N THR A 198 39.01 -18.76 -10.17
CA THR A 198 38.36 -19.45 -9.07
C THR A 198 38.86 -18.88 -7.75
N PHE A 199 37.96 -18.32 -6.94
CA PHE A 199 38.20 -17.76 -5.61
C PHE A 199 37.50 -18.66 -4.58
N LEU A 200 38.29 -19.33 -3.73
CA LEU A 200 37.81 -20.36 -2.81
C LEU A 200 38.29 -20.12 -1.39
N ASN A 201 37.36 -20.23 -0.43
CA ASN A 201 37.68 -20.29 1.00
C ASN A 201 38.47 -19.08 1.53
N SER A 202 38.40 -17.92 0.88
CA SER A 202 39.07 -16.70 1.35
C SER A 202 38.53 -16.29 2.73
N GLY A 203 39.43 -15.83 3.60
CA GLY A 203 39.09 -15.35 4.94
C GLY A 203 38.32 -14.02 4.95
N SER A 204 38.35 -13.31 3.82
CA SER A 204 37.51 -12.14 3.53
C SER A 204 36.70 -12.42 2.25
N ASP A 205 36.78 -11.57 1.22
CA ASP A 205 35.94 -11.65 0.03
C ASP A 205 36.60 -12.47 -1.06
N GLY A 206 35.80 -13.00 -1.98
CA GLY A 206 36.35 -13.61 -3.20
C GLY A 206 37.07 -12.56 -4.05
N PHE A 207 36.39 -11.44 -4.28
CA PHE A 207 36.90 -10.27 -4.98
C PHE A 207 36.46 -9.00 -4.25
N HIS A 208 37.40 -8.12 -3.97
CA HIS A 208 37.14 -6.80 -3.39
C HIS A 208 37.69 -5.71 -4.32
N PHE A 209 36.85 -4.75 -4.66
CA PHE A 209 37.17 -3.60 -5.50
C PHE A 209 36.94 -2.31 -4.74
N GLU A 210 37.97 -1.48 -4.63
CA GLU A 210 37.89 -0.20 -3.95
C GLU A 210 38.29 0.93 -4.90
N ARG A 211 37.39 1.91 -5.05
CA ARG A 211 37.63 3.14 -5.81
C ARG A 211 37.25 4.37 -5.00
N ILE A 212 38.19 5.30 -4.87
CA ILE A 212 38.01 6.55 -4.12
C ILE A 212 38.43 7.76 -4.97
N GLU A 213 37.74 8.90 -4.79
CA GLU A 213 38.02 10.20 -5.44
C GLU A 213 37.92 10.18 -6.98
N ASP A 214 38.79 10.93 -7.68
CA ASP A 214 38.73 11.23 -9.12
C ASP A 214 39.19 10.06 -10.02
N ALA A 215 39.35 8.86 -9.46
CA ALA A 215 40.01 7.75 -10.13
C ALA A 215 39.11 7.28 -11.28
N ARG A 216 39.65 6.80 -12.42
CA ARG A 216 38.84 6.55 -13.64
C ARG A 216 39.04 5.18 -14.23
N LEU A 217 37.96 4.62 -14.79
CA LEU A 217 37.91 3.27 -15.34
C LEU A 217 37.21 3.32 -16.69
N ASN A 218 37.84 2.86 -17.78
CA ASN A 218 37.11 2.80 -19.05
C ASN A 218 36.23 1.55 -19.15
N SER A 219 36.75 0.37 -18.75
CA SER A 219 35.96 -0.87 -18.77
C SER A 219 36.49 -1.88 -17.75
N VAL A 220 35.58 -2.46 -16.98
CA VAL A 220 35.88 -3.59 -16.09
C VAL A 220 34.98 -4.78 -16.44
N ARG A 221 35.60 -5.93 -16.70
CA ARG A 221 34.92 -7.15 -17.14
C ARG A 221 35.22 -8.33 -16.22
N PHE A 222 34.18 -8.82 -15.56
CA PHE A 222 34.18 -10.02 -14.72
C PHE A 222 33.37 -11.11 -15.40
N GLU A 223 34.05 -12.06 -16.05
CA GLU A 223 33.38 -13.12 -16.81
C GLU A 223 33.76 -14.50 -16.32
N LYS A 224 32.78 -15.38 -16.12
CA LYS A 224 33.00 -16.83 -15.90
C LYS A 224 33.81 -17.16 -14.66
N ASN A 225 33.88 -16.24 -13.69
CA ASN A 225 34.59 -16.48 -12.45
C ASN A 225 33.72 -17.32 -11.51
N LYS A 226 34.38 -18.08 -10.64
CA LYS A 226 33.76 -18.83 -9.56
C LYS A 226 34.21 -18.23 -8.23
N SER A 227 33.29 -17.77 -7.40
CA SER A 227 33.54 -17.26 -6.05
C SER A 227 32.67 -18.04 -5.06
N THR A 228 33.29 -18.87 -4.22
CA THR A 228 32.53 -19.73 -3.30
C THR A 228 33.22 -20.04 -1.98
N ASN A 229 32.41 -20.24 -0.94
CA ASN A 229 32.84 -20.53 0.43
C ASN A 229 33.76 -19.47 1.04
N ASN A 230 33.74 -18.23 0.56
CA ASN A 230 34.48 -17.14 1.18
C ASN A 230 33.75 -16.71 2.47
N ALA A 231 34.50 -16.31 3.50
CA ALA A 231 33.91 -15.90 4.78
C ALA A 231 33.19 -14.54 4.70
N GLY A 232 33.63 -13.67 3.80
CA GLY A 232 32.99 -12.40 3.45
C GLY A 232 32.03 -12.53 2.26
N ASP A 233 32.07 -11.52 1.39
CA ASP A 233 31.26 -11.41 0.18
C ASP A 233 31.83 -12.26 -0.97
N GLY A 234 30.98 -12.62 -1.92
CA GLY A 234 31.41 -13.22 -3.17
C GLY A 234 32.23 -12.23 -3.99
N PHE A 235 31.60 -11.11 -4.34
CA PHE A 235 32.17 -9.91 -4.94
C PHE A 235 31.76 -8.68 -4.12
N ASP A 236 32.69 -7.79 -3.81
CA ASP A 236 32.46 -6.53 -3.12
C ASP A 236 32.99 -5.34 -3.94
N ILE A 237 32.14 -4.34 -4.13
CA ILE A 237 32.41 -3.13 -4.90
C ILE A 237 32.16 -1.92 -4.02
N PHE A 238 33.22 -1.21 -3.70
CA PHE A 238 33.19 0.04 -2.95
C PHE A 238 33.58 1.22 -3.84
N ALA A 239 32.73 2.25 -3.87
CA ALA A 239 32.96 3.48 -4.63
C ALA A 239 32.63 4.73 -3.80
N LYS A 240 33.57 5.69 -3.74
CA LYS A 240 33.39 6.94 -2.97
C LYS A 240 33.91 8.18 -3.70
N ASN A 241 33.12 9.26 -3.77
CA ASN A 241 33.55 10.56 -4.33
C ASN A 241 33.97 10.51 -5.81
N THR A 242 33.22 9.78 -6.64
CA THR A 242 33.57 9.48 -8.04
C THR A 242 32.76 10.27 -9.07
N THR A 243 32.59 11.58 -8.87
CA THR A 243 31.62 12.42 -9.62
C THR A 243 31.89 12.59 -11.12
N LEU A 244 33.14 12.41 -11.55
CA LEU A 244 33.60 12.75 -12.91
C LEU A 244 33.39 11.63 -13.95
N ASP A 245 32.96 10.44 -13.53
CA ASP A 245 32.90 9.26 -14.38
C ASP A 245 31.80 8.30 -13.89
N ARG A 246 31.12 7.60 -14.80
CA ARG A 246 30.15 6.56 -14.47
C ARG A 246 30.85 5.22 -14.66
N LEU A 247 30.91 4.44 -13.60
CA LEU A 247 31.68 3.20 -13.60
C LEU A 247 30.93 2.06 -14.29
N ASP A 248 31.42 1.61 -15.44
CA ASP A 248 30.84 0.49 -16.18
C ASP A 248 31.43 -0.86 -15.74
N PHE A 249 30.68 -1.61 -14.93
CA PHE A 249 30.99 -3.00 -14.58
C PHE A 249 30.19 -3.98 -15.43
N ASN A 250 30.89 -4.84 -16.15
CA ASN A 250 30.30 -5.99 -16.85
C ASN A 250 30.58 -7.26 -16.05
N ILE A 251 29.62 -7.73 -15.28
CA ILE A 251 29.74 -8.91 -14.40
C ILE A 251 28.83 -10.00 -14.96
N ASN A 252 29.39 -10.89 -15.78
CA ASN A 252 28.58 -11.85 -16.55
C ASN A 252 29.05 -13.30 -16.39
N ASP A 253 28.13 -14.26 -16.51
CA ASP A 253 28.41 -15.71 -16.48
C ASP A 253 29.13 -16.20 -15.20
N ASN A 254 29.05 -15.49 -14.06
CA ASN A 254 29.78 -15.86 -12.85
C ASN A 254 28.98 -16.84 -11.96
N PHE A 255 29.70 -17.66 -11.19
CA PHE A 255 29.16 -18.54 -10.17
C PHE A 255 29.56 -18.01 -8.78
N ILE A 256 28.62 -17.43 -8.06
CA ILE A 256 28.82 -16.69 -6.82
C ILE A 256 27.97 -17.34 -5.73
N GLU A 257 28.49 -18.38 -5.09
CA GLU A 257 27.67 -19.26 -4.25
C GLU A 257 28.30 -19.62 -2.92
N ASP A 258 27.47 -19.85 -1.91
CA ASP A 258 27.88 -20.31 -0.58
C ASP A 258 28.86 -19.37 0.16
N ASN A 259 28.83 -18.06 -0.13
CA ASN A 259 29.64 -17.07 0.59
C ASN A 259 28.98 -16.67 1.93
N GLY A 260 29.80 -16.22 2.88
CA GLY A 260 29.36 -15.91 4.23
C GLY A 260 28.47 -14.67 4.34
N GLN A 261 28.73 -13.66 3.51
CA GLN A 261 27.93 -12.43 3.39
C GLN A 261 27.18 -12.40 2.05
N TYR A 262 27.16 -11.28 1.33
CA TYR A 262 26.46 -11.19 0.05
C TYR A 262 27.14 -12.01 -1.05
N GLY A 263 26.37 -12.38 -2.07
CA GLY A 263 26.96 -12.77 -3.35
C GLY A 263 27.62 -11.58 -4.02
N LEU A 264 26.87 -10.50 -4.24
CA LEU A 264 27.40 -9.21 -4.70
C LEU A 264 27.05 -8.11 -3.70
N ARG A 265 28.07 -7.36 -3.28
CA ARG A 265 27.93 -6.16 -2.48
C ARG A 265 28.32 -4.92 -3.28
N VAL A 266 27.50 -3.89 -3.20
CA VAL A 266 27.76 -2.57 -3.81
C VAL A 266 27.57 -1.49 -2.76
N ASP A 267 28.63 -0.77 -2.42
CA ASP A 267 28.63 0.33 -1.46
C ASP A 267 29.07 1.62 -2.15
N ALA A 268 28.09 2.50 -2.42
CA ALA A 268 28.29 3.77 -3.11
C ALA A 268 28.10 4.96 -2.15
N GLN A 269 29.11 5.82 -2.05
CA GLN A 269 29.14 6.93 -1.10
C GLN A 269 29.58 8.24 -1.76
N ALA A 270 29.07 9.38 -1.24
CA ALA A 270 29.52 10.72 -1.60
C ALA A 270 29.55 10.97 -3.12
N ASP A 271 28.39 11.06 -3.77
CA ASP A 271 28.29 11.45 -5.18
C ASP A 271 28.91 10.45 -6.18
N ALA A 272 29.00 9.18 -5.78
CA ALA A 272 29.43 8.08 -6.64
C ALA A 272 28.37 7.70 -7.70
N ARG A 273 28.84 7.28 -8.88
CA ARG A 273 27.99 6.87 -10.02
C ARG A 273 28.41 5.51 -10.57
N LEU A 274 27.45 4.59 -10.69
CA LEU A 274 27.69 3.20 -11.12
C LEU A 274 26.74 2.77 -12.25
N ASP A 275 27.27 2.01 -13.22
CA ASP A 275 26.53 1.28 -14.26
C ASP A 275 26.96 -0.18 -14.21
N ILE A 276 26.03 -1.06 -13.82
CA ILE A 276 26.31 -2.48 -13.60
C ILE A 276 25.46 -3.29 -14.57
N GLN A 277 26.13 -4.05 -15.43
CA GLN A 277 25.55 -5.12 -16.24
C GLN A 277 25.82 -6.44 -15.52
N PHE A 278 24.76 -7.16 -15.16
CA PHE A 278 24.80 -8.34 -14.30
C PHE A 278 24.07 -9.53 -14.94
N ASP A 279 24.60 -10.03 -16.06
CA ASP A 279 23.91 -11.02 -16.90
C ASP A 279 24.39 -12.47 -16.67
N SER A 280 23.46 -13.42 -16.74
CA SER A 280 23.74 -14.86 -16.71
C SER A 280 24.53 -15.33 -15.48
N ASN A 281 24.40 -14.65 -14.34
CA ASN A 281 25.09 -15.03 -13.11
C ASN A 281 24.26 -16.03 -12.28
N SER A 282 24.94 -16.90 -11.54
CA SER A 282 24.34 -17.75 -10.50
C SER A 282 24.77 -17.24 -9.14
N VAL A 283 23.84 -16.64 -8.39
CA VAL A 283 24.03 -16.09 -7.05
C VAL A 283 23.19 -16.90 -6.08
N LYS A 284 23.79 -17.86 -5.38
CA LYS A 284 23.01 -18.80 -4.57
C LYS A 284 23.58 -19.06 -3.19
N ARG A 285 22.70 -19.28 -2.23
CA ARG A 285 23.07 -19.80 -0.91
C ARG A 285 24.10 -18.93 -0.15
N ASN A 286 24.14 -17.64 -0.46
CA ASN A 286 24.96 -16.67 0.25
C ASN A 286 24.27 -16.23 1.55
N GLY A 287 24.98 -15.51 2.41
CA GLY A 287 24.46 -14.85 3.62
C GLY A 287 24.45 -15.68 4.90
N ARG A 288 25.28 -16.73 4.97
CA ARG A 288 25.21 -17.76 6.01
C ARG A 288 25.90 -17.40 7.34
N THR A 289 26.64 -16.30 7.42
CA THR A 289 27.37 -15.92 8.63
C THR A 289 26.41 -15.35 9.68
N PRO A 290 26.31 -15.95 10.89
CA PRO A 290 25.46 -15.40 11.96
C PRO A 290 25.95 -14.01 12.41
N GLY A 291 25.04 -13.04 12.49
CA GLY A 291 25.38 -11.66 12.87
C GLY A 291 26.05 -10.85 11.75
N GLY A 292 25.59 -11.04 10.51
CA GLY A 292 26.15 -10.41 9.31
C GLY A 292 26.28 -8.88 9.38
N SER A 293 27.17 -8.34 8.55
CA SER A 293 27.37 -6.90 8.35
C SER A 293 26.61 -6.38 7.11
N GLY A 294 25.41 -6.89 6.89
CA GLY A 294 24.58 -6.50 5.77
C GLY A 294 24.06 -5.07 5.87
N PHE A 295 23.49 -4.57 4.78
CA PHE A 295 22.99 -3.20 4.68
C PHE A 295 21.60 -3.01 5.26
N HIS A 296 20.88 -4.08 5.57
CA HIS A 296 19.50 -3.93 5.98
C HIS A 296 19.33 -3.10 7.26
N PRO A 297 18.53 -2.03 7.21
CA PRO A 297 18.24 -1.22 8.38
C PRO A 297 17.34 -1.99 9.37
N VAL A 298 17.24 -1.46 10.59
CA VAL A 298 16.28 -1.97 11.58
C VAL A 298 14.88 -1.48 11.20
N ASP A 299 14.18 -2.25 10.37
CA ASP A 299 12.84 -1.96 9.82
C ASP A 299 11.70 -2.66 10.58
N GLY A 300 12.00 -3.24 11.74
CA GLY A 300 11.05 -3.96 12.58
C GLY A 300 10.82 -5.41 12.17
N VAL A 301 11.28 -5.85 11.00
CA VAL A 301 11.14 -7.25 10.60
C VAL A 301 12.07 -8.13 11.45
N ALA A 302 11.53 -9.20 12.03
CA ALA A 302 12.30 -10.09 12.89
C ALA A 302 13.40 -10.79 12.08
N GLY A 303 14.67 -10.51 12.40
CA GLY A 303 15.83 -11.12 11.74
C GLY A 303 16.27 -10.46 10.43
N SER A 304 15.64 -9.36 10.00
CA SER A 304 16.07 -8.59 8.81
C SER A 304 17.26 -7.68 9.09
N ALA A 305 17.41 -7.17 10.31
CA ALA A 305 18.43 -6.17 10.63
C ALA A 305 19.85 -6.69 10.38
N ASN A 306 20.61 -5.96 9.57
CA ASN A 306 21.94 -6.35 9.07
C ASN A 306 21.97 -7.70 8.34
N ALA A 307 20.81 -8.19 7.86
CA ALA A 307 20.79 -9.39 7.04
C ALA A 307 21.61 -9.17 5.76
N THR A 308 22.31 -10.23 5.35
CA THR A 308 23.03 -10.27 4.08
C THR A 308 22.12 -10.95 3.05
N GLY A 309 22.61 -11.51 1.95
CA GLY A 309 21.72 -12.13 0.96
C GLY A 309 22.38 -12.39 -0.38
N GLY A 310 21.58 -12.34 -1.45
CA GLY A 310 22.08 -12.48 -2.81
C GLY A 310 22.89 -11.25 -3.25
N VAL A 311 22.22 -10.11 -3.38
CA VAL A 311 22.81 -8.84 -3.80
C VAL A 311 22.39 -7.73 -2.83
N GLY A 312 23.35 -6.97 -2.32
CA GLY A 312 23.10 -5.82 -1.46
C GLY A 312 23.65 -4.54 -2.06
N ILE A 313 22.82 -3.50 -2.15
CA ILE A 313 23.19 -2.18 -2.66
C ILE A 313 22.93 -1.13 -1.58
N ARG A 314 23.98 -0.42 -1.19
CA ARG A 314 23.91 0.71 -0.27
C ARG A 314 24.28 2.01 -0.96
N ALA A 315 23.49 3.05 -0.68
CA ALA A 315 23.79 4.42 -1.07
C ALA A 315 23.88 5.35 0.15
N PHE A 316 24.83 6.29 0.10
CA PHE A 316 24.98 7.36 1.08
C PHE A 316 25.25 8.69 0.34
N GLN A 317 24.48 9.73 0.65
CA GLN A 317 24.39 11.03 -0.04
C GLN A 317 23.69 10.95 -1.41
N GLN A 318 24.05 11.80 -2.37
CA GLN A 318 23.43 11.82 -3.70
C GLN A 318 24.10 10.75 -4.58
N ILE A 319 23.39 9.72 -5.02
CA ILE A 319 24.00 8.58 -5.73
C ILE A 319 23.15 8.22 -6.95
N ASP A 320 23.82 7.89 -8.07
CA ASP A 320 23.16 7.36 -9.27
C ASP A 320 23.64 5.92 -9.52
N VAL A 321 22.72 4.95 -9.53
CA VAL A 321 23.00 3.55 -9.89
C VAL A 321 22.09 3.09 -11.02
N LEU A 322 22.69 2.63 -12.12
CA LEU A 322 22.03 1.86 -13.16
C LEU A 322 22.39 0.38 -12.97
N PHE A 323 21.38 -0.48 -12.86
CA PHE A 323 21.57 -1.92 -12.67
C PHE A 323 20.71 -2.69 -13.67
N ASN A 324 21.37 -3.38 -14.60
CA ASN A 324 20.71 -4.20 -15.61
C ASN A 324 21.07 -5.67 -15.40
N SER A 325 20.09 -6.55 -15.45
CA SER A 325 20.31 -7.97 -15.27
C SER A 325 19.40 -8.81 -16.17
N THR A 326 20.02 -9.71 -16.91
CA THR A 326 19.37 -10.62 -17.85
C THR A 326 19.78 -12.06 -17.56
N ASP A 327 18.83 -13.00 -17.57
CA ASP A 327 19.10 -14.45 -17.43
C ASP A 327 19.85 -14.83 -16.13
N THR A 328 19.73 -14.03 -15.08
CA THR A 328 20.43 -14.22 -13.79
C THR A 328 19.55 -14.93 -12.76
N VAL A 329 20.18 -15.75 -11.92
CA VAL A 329 19.53 -16.52 -10.85
C VAL A 329 20.06 -16.08 -9.49
N ILE A 330 19.19 -15.60 -8.60
CA ILE A 330 19.52 -15.08 -7.27
C ILE A 330 18.68 -15.81 -6.21
N ASN A 331 19.04 -17.06 -5.92
CA ASN A 331 18.14 -17.99 -5.23
C ASN A 331 18.71 -18.58 -3.95
N ASP A 332 17.82 -19.02 -3.07
CA ASP A 332 18.15 -19.79 -1.86
C ASP A 332 19.13 -19.08 -0.92
N ASN A 333 19.21 -17.74 -0.97
CA ASN A 333 20.08 -16.97 -0.10
C ASN A 333 19.46 -16.80 1.29
N VAL A 334 20.32 -16.71 2.31
CA VAL A 334 19.91 -16.35 3.67
C VAL A 334 19.83 -14.82 3.73
N GLY A 335 18.61 -14.31 3.72
CA GLY A 335 18.28 -12.90 3.60
C GLY A 335 17.46 -12.60 2.34
N ASP A 336 17.63 -11.42 1.76
CA ASP A 336 16.94 -11.01 0.53
C ASP A 336 17.65 -11.55 -0.73
N GLY A 337 16.91 -11.65 -1.83
CA GLY A 337 17.49 -11.86 -3.16
C GLY A 337 18.28 -10.61 -3.59
N LEU A 338 17.61 -9.48 -3.73
CA LEU A 338 18.20 -8.15 -3.94
C LEU A 338 17.70 -7.16 -2.89
N SER A 339 18.62 -6.47 -2.20
CA SER A 339 18.31 -5.34 -1.32
C SER A 339 18.86 -4.03 -1.83
N ILE A 340 18.06 -2.97 -1.70
CA ILE A 340 18.45 -1.59 -1.99
C ILE A 340 18.14 -0.74 -0.75
N ASP A 341 19.18 -0.24 -0.10
CA ASP A 341 19.10 0.40 1.21
C ASP A 341 19.77 1.80 1.20
N ALA A 342 19.11 2.79 1.81
CA ALA A 342 19.65 4.12 2.11
C ALA A 342 19.18 4.53 3.52
N PHE A 343 19.97 5.37 4.20
CA PHE A 343 19.83 5.54 5.66
C PHE A 343 19.43 6.94 6.12
N ASN A 344 19.74 7.99 5.37
CA ASN A 344 19.34 9.34 5.76
C ASN A 344 18.30 9.92 4.79
N PHE A 345 17.36 10.70 5.31
CA PHE A 345 16.36 11.41 4.50
C PHE A 345 16.97 12.28 3.40
N PHE A 346 18.14 12.87 3.65
CA PHE A 346 18.84 13.71 2.70
C PHE A 346 19.63 12.93 1.66
N ASP A 347 19.82 11.62 1.86
CA ASP A 347 20.45 10.77 0.88
C ASP A 347 19.47 10.56 -0.27
N THR A 348 19.90 10.92 -1.48
CA THR A 348 19.07 10.82 -2.68
C THR A 348 19.67 9.76 -3.57
N LEU A 349 19.19 8.52 -3.45
CA LEU A 349 19.51 7.46 -4.39
C LEU A 349 18.56 7.52 -5.59
N VAL A 350 19.13 7.78 -6.76
CA VAL A 350 18.48 7.54 -8.05
C VAL A 350 18.85 6.14 -8.51
N PHE A 351 17.88 5.23 -8.51
CA PHE A 351 18.08 3.84 -8.92
C PHE A 351 17.27 3.51 -10.16
N GLN A 352 17.92 3.03 -11.21
CA GLN A 352 17.27 2.49 -12.39
C GLN A 352 17.58 1.00 -12.52
N GLY A 353 16.58 0.15 -12.28
CA GLY A 353 16.69 -1.30 -12.38
C GLY A 353 16.00 -1.85 -13.62
N SER A 354 16.66 -2.72 -14.36
CA SER A 354 16.06 -3.50 -15.45
C SER A 354 16.36 -4.98 -15.27
N PHE A 355 15.31 -5.80 -15.18
CA PHE A 355 15.38 -7.23 -14.92
C PHE A 355 14.62 -7.98 -16.01
N THR A 356 15.30 -8.86 -16.72
CA THR A 356 14.68 -9.69 -17.77
C THR A 356 15.05 -11.15 -17.58
N ARG A 357 14.07 -12.05 -17.42
CA ARG A 357 14.31 -13.48 -17.15
C ARG A 357 15.19 -13.71 -15.91
N VAL A 358 14.99 -12.88 -14.89
CA VAL A 358 15.68 -13.00 -13.60
C VAL A 358 14.82 -13.79 -12.63
N THR A 359 15.45 -14.65 -11.85
CA THR A 359 14.78 -15.37 -10.75
C THR A 359 15.38 -14.92 -9.43
N MET A 360 14.55 -14.56 -8.47
CA MET A 360 14.94 -14.29 -7.09
C MET A 360 14.03 -15.07 -6.14
N ASP A 361 14.26 -16.39 -6.12
CA ASP A 361 13.34 -17.36 -5.51
C ASP A 361 13.98 -18.09 -4.33
N GLY A 362 13.16 -18.53 -3.38
CA GLY A 362 13.62 -19.36 -2.26
C GLY A 362 14.49 -18.64 -1.24
N ASN A 363 14.58 -17.30 -1.29
CA ASN A 363 15.35 -16.53 -0.32
C ASN A 363 14.61 -16.48 1.01
N THR A 364 15.33 -16.47 2.15
CA THR A 364 14.68 -16.56 3.46
C THR A 364 13.90 -15.32 3.86
N LEU A 365 14.15 -14.18 3.20
CA LEU A 365 13.39 -12.93 3.38
C LEU A 365 12.63 -12.57 2.09
N THR A 366 12.88 -11.42 1.47
CA THR A 366 12.18 -10.91 0.28
C THR A 366 12.93 -11.25 -1.02
N GLY A 367 12.22 -11.44 -2.13
CA GLY A 367 12.86 -11.57 -3.45
C GLY A 367 13.61 -10.29 -3.84
N LEU A 368 12.87 -9.18 -3.99
CA LEU A 368 13.41 -7.84 -4.21
C LEU A 368 12.90 -6.86 -3.14
N ARG A 369 13.80 -6.27 -2.36
CA ARG A 369 13.50 -5.23 -1.37
C ARG A 369 14.09 -3.88 -1.76
N ASN A 370 13.26 -2.85 -1.73
CA ASN A 370 13.66 -1.47 -1.90
C ASN A 370 13.19 -0.61 -0.72
N HIS A 371 14.15 -0.14 0.08
CA HIS A 371 13.96 0.88 1.10
C HIS A 371 14.76 2.17 0.80
N GLY A 372 15.75 2.09 -0.08
CA GLY A 372 16.71 3.17 -0.31
C GLY A 372 16.43 4.05 -1.52
N ALA A 373 15.87 3.51 -2.61
CA ALA A 373 15.70 4.27 -3.83
C ALA A 373 14.65 5.37 -3.64
N ALA A 374 15.05 6.62 -3.82
CA ALA A 374 14.17 7.79 -3.73
C ALA A 374 13.53 8.08 -5.09
N PHE A 375 14.32 8.00 -6.17
CA PHE A 375 13.91 8.31 -7.54
C PHE A 375 14.35 7.21 -8.52
N GLY A 376 13.74 7.22 -9.71
CA GLY A 376 14.05 6.28 -10.79
C GLY A 376 12.95 5.25 -10.98
N GLY A 377 13.30 3.99 -11.22
CA GLY A 377 12.30 2.96 -11.45
C GLY A 377 12.81 1.57 -11.73
N PHE A 378 11.86 0.64 -11.84
CA PHE A 378 12.09 -0.78 -12.03
C PHE A 378 11.32 -1.27 -13.26
N THR A 379 12.03 -1.91 -14.19
CA THR A 379 11.45 -2.64 -15.32
C THR A 379 11.68 -4.12 -15.12
N ILE A 380 10.60 -4.90 -15.08
CA ILE A 380 10.61 -6.33 -14.76
C ILE A 380 9.87 -7.09 -15.85
N VAL A 381 10.55 -8.04 -16.50
CA VAL A 381 10.01 -8.77 -17.66
C VAL A 381 10.39 -10.24 -17.55
N ASP A 382 9.39 -11.13 -17.63
CA ASP A 382 9.60 -12.58 -17.63
C ASP A 382 10.33 -13.10 -16.38
N CYS A 383 10.13 -12.47 -15.21
CA CYS A 383 10.87 -12.79 -13.98
C CYS A 383 10.10 -13.73 -13.04
N SER A 384 10.78 -14.20 -11.99
CA SER A 384 10.17 -14.89 -10.85
C SER A 384 10.69 -14.32 -9.52
N PHE A 385 9.77 -14.07 -8.60
CA PHE A 385 10.01 -13.66 -7.21
C PHE A 385 9.13 -14.51 -6.30
N SER A 386 9.40 -15.82 -6.28
CA SER A 386 8.52 -16.84 -5.70
C SER A 386 9.21 -17.66 -4.60
N ASN A 387 8.41 -18.25 -3.71
CA ASN A 387 8.88 -19.10 -2.61
C ASN A 387 9.80 -18.37 -1.62
N ASN A 388 9.72 -17.05 -1.52
CA ASN A 388 10.50 -16.28 -0.56
C ASN A 388 9.85 -16.31 0.83
N GLY A 389 10.63 -16.18 1.89
CA GLY A 389 10.14 -16.24 3.28
C GLY A 389 9.24 -15.06 3.69
N GLU A 390 9.36 -13.93 3.00
CA GLU A 390 8.52 -12.74 3.18
C GLU A 390 7.74 -12.40 1.91
N ASP A 391 7.96 -11.20 1.33
CA ASP A 391 7.27 -10.71 0.15
C ASP A 391 8.01 -11.14 -1.13
N GLY A 392 7.32 -11.26 -2.27
CA GLY A 392 7.99 -11.42 -3.56
C GLY A 392 8.76 -10.15 -3.93
N LEU A 393 8.05 -9.02 -3.97
CA LEU A 393 8.63 -7.68 -4.10
C LEU A 393 8.11 -6.77 -2.99
N ARG A 394 9.01 -6.06 -2.33
CA ARG A 394 8.69 -5.05 -1.32
C ARG A 394 9.36 -3.74 -1.69
N SER A 395 8.59 -2.69 -1.91
CA SER A 395 9.14 -1.35 -2.08
C SER A 395 8.37 -0.40 -1.18
N VAL A 396 8.97 -0.04 -0.04
CA VAL A 396 8.33 0.82 0.97
C VAL A 396 9.35 1.83 1.50
N SER A 397 8.88 3.00 1.89
CA SER A 397 9.74 3.92 2.63
C SER A 397 9.88 3.49 4.09
N ILE A 398 11.00 3.83 4.72
CA ILE A 398 11.25 3.56 6.14
C ILE A 398 11.56 4.86 6.90
N GLU A 399 11.32 4.88 8.19
CA GLU A 399 11.67 6.00 9.08
C GLU A 399 13.20 6.16 9.18
N ASP A 400 13.70 7.39 8.99
CA ASP A 400 15.06 7.78 9.34
C ASP A 400 15.17 7.98 10.86
N LYS A 401 15.55 6.92 11.56
CA LYS A 401 15.71 6.93 13.03
C LYS A 401 16.81 7.88 13.53
N SER A 402 17.61 8.45 12.64
CA SER A 402 18.64 9.44 12.99
C SER A 402 18.15 10.88 12.86
N ASP A 403 17.00 11.08 12.23
CA ASP A 403 16.42 12.39 11.98
C ASP A 403 15.51 12.85 13.14
N PRO A 404 15.71 14.05 13.71
CA PRO A 404 14.87 14.56 14.81
C PRO A 404 13.41 14.84 14.43
N TYR A 405 13.05 14.71 13.16
CA TYR A 405 11.69 14.92 12.64
C TYR A 405 11.04 13.63 12.12
N ASP A 406 11.68 12.47 12.34
CA ASP A 406 11.19 11.15 11.93
C ASP A 406 10.79 11.11 10.43
N ARG A 407 11.56 11.80 9.57
CA ARG A 407 11.31 11.82 8.13
C ARG A 407 11.63 10.46 7.50
N ARG A 408 11.07 10.19 6.31
CA ARG A 408 11.15 8.87 5.67
C ARG A 408 12.15 8.81 4.51
N VAL A 409 12.87 7.70 4.41
CA VAL A 409 13.83 7.39 3.34
C VAL A 409 13.20 6.50 2.29
N GLY A 410 13.51 6.75 1.01
CA GLY A 410 13.02 5.98 -0.13
C GLY A 410 11.59 6.32 -0.57
N GLY A 411 11.24 5.96 -1.81
CA GLY A 411 9.88 6.11 -2.36
C GLY A 411 9.43 7.57 -2.49
N MET A 412 10.27 8.45 -3.05
CA MET A 412 9.87 9.84 -3.32
C MET A 412 9.08 9.96 -4.62
N ASP A 413 9.61 9.44 -5.72
CA ASP A 413 8.94 9.38 -7.02
C ASP A 413 9.52 8.24 -7.85
N LEU A 414 8.90 7.07 -7.75
CA LEU A 414 9.35 5.83 -8.39
C LEU A 414 8.31 5.30 -9.37
N ASP A 415 8.80 4.78 -10.49
CA ASP A 415 7.98 4.07 -11.47
C ASP A 415 8.33 2.57 -11.50
N LEU A 416 7.33 1.70 -11.42
CA LEU A 416 7.44 0.25 -11.49
C LEU A 416 6.64 -0.29 -12.67
N TYR A 417 7.28 -1.07 -13.53
CA TYR A 417 6.63 -1.75 -14.65
C TYR A 417 6.98 -3.24 -14.63
N SER A 418 5.97 -4.10 -14.61
CA SER A 418 6.16 -5.55 -14.53
C SER A 418 5.20 -6.31 -15.46
N VAL A 419 5.74 -7.24 -16.25
CA VAL A 419 4.95 -8.10 -17.16
C VAL A 419 5.42 -9.54 -17.14
N ASN A 420 4.48 -10.47 -17.34
CA ASN A 420 4.72 -11.92 -17.41
C ASN A 420 5.61 -12.44 -16.27
N THR A 421 5.38 -11.95 -15.05
CA THR A 421 6.21 -12.21 -13.87
C THR A 421 5.41 -12.94 -12.80
N ALA A 422 6.07 -13.86 -12.09
CA ALA A 422 5.50 -14.63 -11.00
C ALA A 422 5.91 -14.07 -9.63
N TYR A 423 4.92 -13.88 -8.75
CA TYR A 423 5.07 -13.44 -7.35
C TYR A 423 4.33 -14.42 -6.43
N ASN A 424 4.70 -15.70 -6.48
CA ASN A 424 3.88 -16.79 -5.97
C ASN A 424 4.51 -17.48 -4.76
N ASN A 425 3.67 -18.08 -3.92
CA ASN A 425 4.09 -18.92 -2.79
C ASN A 425 5.02 -18.21 -1.79
N ASN A 426 4.96 -16.89 -1.69
CA ASN A 426 5.77 -16.14 -0.74
C ASN A 426 5.14 -16.21 0.66
N GLY A 427 5.95 -16.12 1.73
CA GLY A 427 5.48 -16.25 3.11
C GLY A 427 4.57 -15.12 3.58
N LYS A 428 4.62 -13.96 2.91
CA LYS A 428 3.75 -12.79 3.14
C LYS A 428 3.03 -12.40 1.86
N ASP A 429 3.31 -11.25 1.26
CA ASP A 429 2.58 -10.72 0.12
C ASP A 429 3.27 -11.08 -1.20
N GLY A 430 2.52 -11.21 -2.30
CA GLY A 430 3.14 -11.30 -3.63
C GLY A 430 3.93 -10.03 -3.92
N VAL A 431 3.27 -8.88 -3.79
CA VAL A 431 3.88 -7.55 -3.89
C VAL A 431 3.35 -6.63 -2.79
N LYS A 432 4.25 -5.86 -2.17
CA LYS A 432 3.90 -4.76 -1.27
C LYS A 432 4.47 -3.42 -1.76
N LEU A 433 3.57 -2.45 -1.99
CA LEU A 433 3.88 -1.12 -2.47
C LEU A 433 3.61 -0.05 -1.40
N GLY A 434 4.63 0.74 -1.10
CA GLY A 434 4.62 1.89 -0.20
C GLY A 434 4.48 3.23 -0.90
N GLN A 435 4.58 4.32 -0.14
CA GLN A 435 4.45 5.70 -0.64
C GLN A 435 5.29 6.03 -1.90
N GLY A 436 4.77 6.94 -2.72
CA GLY A 436 5.48 7.56 -3.86
C GLY A 436 5.78 6.66 -5.07
N ILE A 437 5.17 5.48 -5.15
CA ILE A 437 5.36 4.52 -6.25
C ILE A 437 4.16 4.54 -7.19
N SER A 438 4.39 4.74 -8.49
CA SER A 438 3.45 4.41 -9.56
C SER A 438 3.79 3.06 -10.15
N ALA A 439 2.81 2.17 -10.31
CA ALA A 439 3.05 0.79 -10.73
C ALA A 439 2.11 0.35 -11.85
N ALA A 440 2.65 -0.40 -12.81
CA ALA A 440 1.90 -1.02 -13.89
C ALA A 440 2.26 -2.50 -14.01
N PHE A 441 1.28 -3.36 -13.73
CA PHE A 441 1.35 -4.81 -13.84
C PHE A 441 0.54 -5.25 -15.06
N GLY A 442 1.21 -5.82 -16.05
CA GLY A 442 0.61 -6.29 -17.29
C GLY A 442 0.44 -5.20 -18.35
N ALA A 443 0.45 -5.61 -19.62
CA ALA A 443 0.38 -4.72 -20.79
C ALA A 443 -0.92 -4.90 -21.59
N GLY A 444 -2.02 -5.29 -20.92
CA GLY A 444 -3.34 -5.39 -21.54
C GLY A 444 -3.62 -6.68 -22.32
N THR A 445 -2.86 -7.76 -22.09
CA THR A 445 -3.15 -9.10 -22.63
C THR A 445 -2.85 -10.18 -21.59
N VAL A 446 -3.50 -11.35 -21.68
CA VAL A 446 -3.23 -12.50 -20.79
C VAL A 446 -1.75 -12.92 -20.81
N ALA A 447 -1.11 -12.92 -21.98
CA ALA A 447 0.30 -13.32 -22.11
C ALA A 447 1.29 -12.36 -21.41
N THR A 448 0.84 -11.17 -21.04
CA THR A 448 1.64 -10.19 -20.30
C THR A 448 1.19 -10.07 -18.85
N GLY A 449 0.18 -10.83 -18.44
CA GLY A 449 -0.36 -10.87 -17.08
C GLY A 449 0.66 -11.40 -16.07
N ASN A 450 0.60 -10.88 -14.85
CA ASN A 450 1.40 -11.36 -13.73
C ASN A 450 0.59 -12.34 -12.87
N THR A 451 1.29 -13.14 -12.06
CA THR A 451 0.63 -14.08 -11.12
C THR A 451 1.05 -13.74 -9.69
N PHE A 452 0.07 -13.73 -8.78
CA PHE A 452 0.22 -13.39 -7.36
C PHE A 452 -0.50 -14.43 -6.49
N ASP A 453 -0.17 -15.69 -6.71
CA ASP A 453 -0.93 -16.84 -6.23
C ASP A 453 -0.27 -17.51 -5.01
N ASN A 454 -1.11 -18.03 -4.11
CA ASN A 454 -0.73 -18.85 -2.95
C ASN A 454 0.25 -18.19 -1.98
N ASN A 455 0.22 -16.85 -1.88
CA ASN A 455 1.04 -16.14 -0.90
C ASN A 455 0.43 -16.27 0.51
N GLY A 456 1.27 -16.18 1.55
CA GLY A 456 0.85 -16.37 2.95
C GLY A 456 -0.08 -15.27 3.48
N ARG A 457 -0.08 -14.10 2.85
CA ARG A 457 -0.97 -12.96 3.12
C ARG A 457 -1.71 -12.56 1.85
N ASN A 458 -1.36 -11.44 1.22
CA ASN A 458 -2.11 -10.88 0.11
C ASN A 458 -1.45 -11.17 -1.25
N GLY A 459 -2.21 -11.12 -2.33
CA GLY A 459 -1.63 -11.10 -3.69
C GLY A 459 -0.89 -9.79 -3.93
N VAL A 460 -1.61 -8.68 -3.82
CA VAL A 460 -1.07 -7.31 -3.91
C VAL A 460 -1.50 -6.49 -2.69
N MET A 461 -0.52 -5.95 -1.97
CA MET A 461 -0.69 -5.03 -0.86
C MET A 461 -0.27 -3.62 -1.27
N ILE A 462 -1.17 -2.65 -1.08
CA ILE A 462 -0.95 -1.25 -1.38
C ILE A 462 -1.15 -0.45 -0.09
N THR A 463 -0.05 0.04 0.46
CA THR A 463 -0.04 0.91 1.63
C THR A 463 0.57 2.23 1.19
N GLN A 464 -0.20 3.14 0.60
CA GLN A 464 0.36 4.30 -0.09
C GLN A 464 -0.25 5.63 0.32
N HIS A 465 0.62 6.56 0.70
CA HIS A 465 0.37 7.99 0.62
C HIS A 465 1.15 8.61 -0.55
N ASN A 466 0.79 9.82 -0.96
CA ASN A 466 1.67 10.63 -1.78
C ASN A 466 3.00 10.88 -1.02
N SER A 467 4.16 10.91 -1.68
CA SER A 467 5.37 11.22 -0.92
C SER A 467 5.37 12.71 -0.53
N PRO A 468 6.04 13.12 0.57
CA PRO A 468 6.20 14.54 0.91
C PRO A 468 6.79 15.38 -0.24
N TYR A 469 7.61 14.76 -1.09
CA TYR A 469 8.14 15.39 -2.30
C TYR A 469 7.02 15.74 -3.30
N LEU A 470 6.10 14.81 -3.53
CA LEU A 470 5.00 14.98 -4.48
C LEU A 470 3.92 15.92 -3.95
N ASP A 471 3.65 15.92 -2.65
CA ASP A 471 2.77 16.91 -2.02
C ASP A 471 3.32 18.34 -2.18
N ASN A 472 4.64 18.50 -2.07
CA ASN A 472 5.28 19.79 -2.31
C ASN A 472 5.12 20.23 -3.77
N LEU A 473 5.31 19.31 -4.73
CA LEU A 473 5.07 19.58 -6.14
C LEU A 473 3.60 19.96 -6.40
N TYR A 474 2.66 19.30 -5.73
CA TYR A 474 1.24 19.64 -5.79
C TYR A 474 0.97 21.07 -5.29
N ALA A 475 1.55 21.44 -4.15
CA ALA A 475 1.46 22.81 -3.60
C ALA A 475 2.05 23.87 -4.54
N GLN A 476 2.98 23.47 -5.43
CA GLN A 476 3.57 24.31 -6.47
C GLN A 476 2.78 24.29 -7.80
N GLY A 477 1.66 23.55 -7.87
CA GLY A 477 0.78 23.47 -9.03
C GLY A 477 1.05 22.29 -9.98
N ASN A 478 1.92 21.33 -9.60
CA ASN A 478 2.19 20.13 -10.38
C ASN A 478 1.42 18.93 -9.80
N GLN A 479 0.28 18.62 -10.42
CA GLN A 479 -0.58 17.52 -9.99
C GLN A 479 -0.12 16.19 -10.62
N ARG A 480 0.80 15.49 -9.96
CA ARG A 480 1.16 14.10 -10.33
C ARG A 480 0.54 13.12 -9.32
N ARG A 481 -0.67 12.63 -9.63
CA ARG A 481 -1.32 11.54 -8.88
C ARG A 481 -0.64 10.20 -9.15
N ARG A 482 -0.57 9.33 -8.14
CA ARG A 482 0.01 7.99 -8.29
C ARG A 482 -1.02 7.03 -8.85
N ILE A 483 -0.60 6.21 -9.81
CA ILE A 483 -1.46 5.20 -10.43
C ILE A 483 -0.85 3.83 -10.16
N VAL A 484 -1.67 2.91 -9.66
CA VAL A 484 -1.37 1.48 -9.62
C VAL A 484 -2.35 0.76 -10.52
N GLN A 485 -1.86 0.20 -11.63
CA GLN A 485 -2.67 -0.50 -12.61
C GLN A 485 -2.28 -1.98 -12.65
N VAL A 486 -3.28 -2.86 -12.60
CA VAL A 486 -3.11 -4.31 -12.78
C VAL A 486 -4.04 -4.80 -13.88
N ASN A 487 -3.48 -5.47 -14.88
CA ASN A 487 -4.23 -6.03 -16.00
C ASN A 487 -3.96 -7.52 -16.18
N PHE A 488 -5.00 -8.31 -16.44
CA PHE A 488 -4.87 -9.72 -16.84
C PHE A 488 -4.11 -10.62 -15.86
N ALA A 489 -4.19 -10.33 -14.56
CA ALA A 489 -3.44 -11.02 -13.51
C ALA A 489 -4.28 -12.06 -12.75
N SER A 490 -3.62 -13.06 -12.16
CA SER A 490 -4.23 -13.99 -11.20
C SER A 490 -3.79 -13.68 -9.77
N MET A 491 -4.75 -13.75 -8.85
CA MET A 491 -4.57 -13.58 -7.40
C MET A 491 -5.40 -14.65 -6.69
N SER A 492 -4.89 -15.88 -6.70
CA SER A 492 -5.61 -17.06 -6.26
C SER A 492 -4.98 -17.75 -5.07
N GLY A 493 -5.80 -18.18 -4.11
CA GLY A 493 -5.37 -19.05 -3.01
C GLY A 493 -4.49 -18.37 -1.96
N ASN A 494 -4.53 -17.04 -1.87
CA ASN A 494 -3.75 -16.29 -0.89
C ASN A 494 -4.31 -16.47 0.54
N GLY A 495 -3.42 -16.43 1.53
CA GLY A 495 -3.74 -16.66 2.94
C GLY A 495 -4.55 -15.55 3.62
N ARG A 496 -4.70 -14.41 2.94
CA ARG A 496 -5.60 -13.29 3.27
C ARG A 496 -6.32 -12.84 2.01
N ASN A 497 -6.14 -11.60 1.57
CA ASN A 497 -6.92 -11.00 0.50
C ASN A 497 -6.26 -11.23 -0.86
N GLY A 498 -7.03 -11.16 -1.94
CA GLY A 498 -6.44 -11.07 -3.28
C GLY A 498 -5.70 -9.74 -3.47
N ILE A 499 -6.40 -8.65 -3.17
CA ILE A 499 -5.92 -7.28 -3.21
C ILE A 499 -6.29 -6.61 -1.88
N ASP A 500 -5.34 -5.86 -1.33
CA ASP A 500 -5.51 -5.14 -0.08
C ASP A 500 -4.95 -3.72 -0.23
N ILE A 501 -5.79 -2.70 -0.03
CA ILE A 501 -5.48 -1.29 -0.27
C ILE A 501 -5.83 -0.49 0.98
N GLY A 502 -4.84 0.09 1.64
CA GLY A 502 -5.00 0.69 2.96
C GLY A 502 -5.08 -0.37 4.07
N MET A 503 -4.95 0.03 5.34
CA MET A 503 -4.91 -0.87 6.50
C MET A 503 -5.48 -0.18 7.75
N ASP A 504 -6.26 -0.86 8.60
CA ASP A 504 -6.77 -0.25 9.86
C ASP A 504 -6.44 -1.03 11.16
N ALA A 505 -5.46 -0.45 11.88
CA ALA A 505 -5.22 -0.14 13.30
C ALA A 505 -5.49 -1.07 14.51
N LEU A 506 -6.51 -1.93 14.64
CA LEU A 506 -6.75 -2.58 15.97
C LEU A 506 -6.15 -3.99 16.18
N GLN A 507 -5.60 -4.66 15.15
CA GLN A 507 -5.45 -6.13 15.24
C GLN A 507 -4.28 -6.83 14.52
N GLU A 508 -3.12 -6.22 14.27
CA GLU A 508 -1.97 -6.99 13.75
C GLU A 508 -0.75 -6.87 14.66
N GLY A 509 -0.63 -7.78 15.64
CA GLY A 509 0.39 -7.76 16.71
C GLY A 509 1.86 -7.89 16.29
N GLY A 510 2.38 -6.96 15.50
CA GLY A 510 3.81 -6.87 15.20
C GLY A 510 4.18 -5.88 14.08
N ASN A 511 4.06 -4.58 14.34
CA ASN A 511 5.13 -3.58 14.22
C ASN A 511 4.59 -2.18 13.93
N LEU A 512 4.80 -1.26 14.87
CA LEU A 512 4.63 0.21 14.78
C LEU A 512 5.57 0.88 13.73
N GLN A 513 6.10 0.12 12.78
CA GLN A 513 7.23 0.47 11.92
C GLN A 513 6.99 0.09 10.45
N GLN A 514 5.82 -0.45 10.10
CA GLN A 514 5.42 -0.67 8.72
C GLN A 514 4.75 0.61 8.21
N ALA A 515 5.58 1.57 7.82
CA ALA A 515 5.28 2.99 7.70
C ALA A 515 4.09 3.44 6.81
N ASP A 516 3.18 2.62 6.33
CA ASP A 516 2.01 3.14 5.61
C ASP A 516 0.76 2.36 6.04
N GLU A 517 -0.14 3.05 6.73
CA GLU A 517 -1.41 2.48 7.20
C GLU A 517 -2.57 2.89 6.26
N VAL A 518 -2.39 3.88 5.38
CA VAL A 518 -3.52 4.46 4.63
C VAL A 518 -3.25 4.55 3.14
N ALA A 519 -4.28 4.29 2.34
CA ALA A 519 -4.32 4.54 0.91
C ALA A 519 -5.02 5.88 0.61
N THR A 520 -4.25 6.95 0.41
CA THR A 520 -4.80 8.24 -0.02
C THR A 520 -3.98 8.91 -1.11
N ASP A 521 -4.66 9.67 -1.97
CA ASP A 521 -4.13 10.25 -3.21
C ASP A 521 -3.61 9.20 -4.22
N ILE A 522 -4.27 8.05 -4.25
CA ILE A 522 -3.96 6.93 -5.14
C ILE A 522 -5.10 6.66 -6.13
N TYR A 523 -4.74 6.32 -7.35
CA TYR A 523 -5.63 5.72 -8.32
C TYR A 523 -5.27 4.25 -8.58
N ALA A 524 -6.08 3.33 -8.05
CA ALA A 524 -5.94 1.90 -8.25
C ALA A 524 -6.90 1.40 -9.34
N VAL A 525 -6.36 0.78 -10.39
CA VAL A 525 -7.12 0.24 -11.54
C VAL A 525 -6.83 -1.25 -11.70
N PHE A 526 -7.85 -2.08 -11.56
CA PHE A 526 -7.79 -3.52 -11.74
C PHE A 526 -8.71 -3.91 -12.88
N ASN A 527 -8.17 -4.54 -13.92
CA ASN A 527 -8.91 -4.81 -15.14
C ASN A 527 -8.60 -6.20 -15.72
N ASN A 528 -9.63 -6.98 -16.01
CA ASN A 528 -9.49 -8.39 -16.41
C ASN A 528 -8.67 -9.21 -15.41
N VAL A 529 -8.85 -9.01 -14.10
CA VAL A 529 -8.15 -9.80 -13.08
C VAL A 529 -9.00 -10.96 -12.56
N ASP A 530 -8.34 -12.05 -12.20
CA ASP A 530 -8.95 -13.22 -11.57
C ASP A 530 -8.55 -13.28 -10.08
N ILE A 531 -9.52 -13.01 -9.20
CA ILE A 531 -9.33 -12.95 -7.75
C ILE A 531 -10.12 -14.07 -7.09
N LEU A 532 -9.45 -15.19 -6.82
CA LEU A 532 -10.13 -16.47 -6.60
C LEU A 532 -9.67 -17.20 -5.33
N ASN A 533 -10.60 -17.77 -4.58
CA ASN A 533 -10.28 -18.72 -3.50
C ASN A 533 -9.32 -18.18 -2.41
N ASN A 534 -9.31 -16.88 -2.16
CA ASN A 534 -8.49 -16.28 -1.11
C ASN A 534 -9.15 -16.50 0.26
N ALA A 535 -8.35 -16.58 1.32
CA ALA A 535 -8.83 -16.91 2.67
C ALA A 535 -9.48 -15.72 3.40
N GLY A 536 -9.21 -14.49 2.95
CA GLY A 536 -9.91 -13.26 3.31
C GLY A 536 -10.82 -12.81 2.17
N ASP A 537 -10.83 -11.52 1.91
CA ASP A 537 -11.66 -10.88 0.89
C ASP A 537 -11.03 -11.02 -0.51
N GLY A 538 -11.83 -10.83 -1.55
CA GLY A 538 -11.28 -10.69 -2.89
C GLY A 538 -10.47 -9.41 -3.01
N LEU A 539 -11.14 -8.27 -2.86
CA LEU A 539 -10.55 -6.94 -2.86
C LEU A 539 -10.97 -6.19 -1.60
N GLU A 540 -10.02 -5.68 -0.84
CA GLU A 540 -10.23 -4.79 0.29
C GLU A 540 -9.70 -3.39 -0.04
N PHE A 541 -10.46 -2.36 0.34
CA PHE A 541 -10.10 -0.96 0.19
C PHE A 541 -10.47 -0.16 1.43
N LEU A 542 -9.50 0.56 1.98
CA LEU A 542 -9.64 1.53 3.06
C LEU A 542 -9.21 2.93 2.60
N GLY A 543 -10.19 3.82 2.48
CA GLY A 543 -9.99 5.27 2.42
C GLY A 543 -9.99 5.86 3.82
N ASP A 544 -8.89 6.52 4.18
CA ASP A 544 -8.67 7.19 5.46
C ASP A 544 -7.73 8.39 5.23
N ASP A 545 -7.57 9.26 6.21
CA ASP A 545 -6.65 10.40 6.21
C ASP A 545 -5.70 10.42 7.42
N THR A 546 -5.80 9.43 8.32
CA THR A 546 -4.99 9.37 9.54
C THR A 546 -3.71 8.55 9.35
N PHE A 547 -2.54 9.18 9.45
CA PHE A 547 -1.24 8.48 9.39
C PHE A 547 -0.85 7.83 10.72
N GLU A 548 -0.37 6.58 10.68
CA GLU A 548 0.23 5.88 11.85
C GLU A 548 1.37 6.68 12.49
N VAL A 549 2.24 7.24 11.64
CA VAL A 549 3.31 8.17 12.04
C VAL A 549 2.81 9.59 11.79
N GLY A 550 2.44 10.28 12.86
CA GLY A 550 1.93 11.64 12.81
C GLY A 550 2.95 12.62 12.22
N ARG A 551 2.48 13.55 11.39
CA ARG A 551 3.32 14.60 10.80
C ARG A 551 3.89 15.49 11.90
N VAL A 552 5.21 15.65 11.95
CA VAL A 552 5.89 16.50 12.94
C VAL A 552 6.04 17.91 12.40
N ALA A 553 5.50 18.89 13.14
CA ALA A 553 5.59 20.31 12.82
C ALA A 553 7.05 20.78 12.61
N GLY A 554 7.35 21.30 11.44
CA GLY A 554 8.69 21.71 10.98
C GLY A 554 9.45 20.64 10.17
N GLY A 555 8.91 19.42 10.05
CA GLY A 555 9.57 18.27 9.42
C GLY A 555 9.43 18.17 7.90
N GLY A 556 8.81 19.15 7.23
CA GLY A 556 8.58 19.10 5.78
C GLY A 556 7.53 18.07 5.33
N GLN A 557 7.00 17.26 6.25
CA GLN A 557 5.82 16.41 6.09
C GLN A 557 4.51 17.16 6.37
N ASP A 558 4.57 18.43 6.81
CA ASP A 558 3.41 19.28 7.14
C ASP A 558 2.69 19.88 5.91
N ILE A 559 2.91 19.33 4.73
CA ILE A 559 2.30 19.83 3.50
C ILE A 559 0.87 19.29 3.43
N PRO A 560 -0.18 20.13 3.28
CA PRO A 560 -1.55 19.66 3.19
C PRO A 560 -1.69 18.58 2.11
N ALA A 561 -2.09 17.36 2.48
CA ALA A 561 -2.34 16.30 1.52
C ALA A 561 -3.71 16.46 0.86
N SER A 562 -3.83 15.90 -0.34
CA SER A 562 -5.13 15.66 -0.96
C SER A 562 -5.66 14.32 -0.48
N TYR A 563 -6.90 14.28 0.00
CA TYR A 563 -7.49 13.04 0.50
C TYR A 563 -8.38 12.35 -0.53
N ASN A 564 -7.94 12.34 -1.80
CA ASN A 564 -8.75 11.90 -2.94
C ASN A 564 -8.23 10.56 -3.48
N SER A 565 -8.97 9.48 -3.30
CA SER A 565 -8.60 8.16 -3.83
C SER A 565 -9.57 7.67 -4.89
N GLU A 566 -9.08 6.88 -5.83
CA GLU A 566 -9.90 6.24 -6.85
C GLU A 566 -9.62 4.74 -6.91
N LEU A 567 -10.68 3.94 -6.91
CA LEU A 567 -10.67 2.50 -7.13
C LEU A 567 -11.52 2.15 -8.34
N GLN A 568 -10.93 1.45 -9.31
CA GLN A 568 -11.66 0.86 -10.42
C GLN A 568 -11.41 -0.65 -10.51
N LEU A 569 -12.48 -1.43 -10.52
CA LEU A 569 -12.45 -2.87 -10.82
C LEU A 569 -13.35 -3.15 -12.03
N MET A 570 -12.76 -3.66 -13.11
CA MET A 570 -13.45 -3.81 -14.39
C MET A 570 -13.20 -5.17 -15.04
N ASN A 571 -14.21 -5.72 -15.73
CA ASN A 571 -14.07 -6.92 -16.57
C ASN A 571 -13.45 -8.12 -15.84
N SER A 572 -13.60 -8.19 -14.52
CA SER A 572 -12.84 -9.07 -13.65
C SER A 572 -13.73 -10.13 -13.01
N ARG A 573 -13.10 -11.17 -12.46
CA ARG A 573 -13.79 -12.25 -11.74
C ARG A 573 -13.32 -12.26 -10.29
N VAL A 574 -14.26 -12.12 -9.36
CA VAL A 574 -14.02 -12.13 -7.91
C VAL A 574 -14.86 -13.25 -7.31
N ALA A 575 -14.26 -14.40 -7.04
CA ALA A 575 -15.04 -15.58 -6.72
C ALA A 575 -14.45 -16.52 -5.67
N SER A 576 -15.35 -17.17 -4.94
CA SER A 576 -15.03 -18.22 -3.97
C SER A 576 -14.05 -17.79 -2.86
N ASN A 577 -13.92 -16.49 -2.58
CA ASN A 577 -13.12 -16.01 -1.46
C ASN A 577 -13.88 -16.31 -0.15
N ASN A 578 -13.18 -16.63 0.93
CA ASN A 578 -13.82 -16.99 2.20
C ASN A 578 -14.48 -15.78 2.90
N GLY A 579 -13.93 -14.60 2.69
CA GLY A 579 -14.50 -13.32 3.11
C GLY A 579 -15.48 -12.77 2.07
N ARG A 580 -15.52 -11.45 1.95
CA ARG A 580 -16.34 -10.72 0.98
C ARG A 580 -15.73 -10.80 -0.41
N GLY A 581 -16.54 -10.54 -1.43
CA GLY A 581 -16.00 -10.32 -2.77
C GLY A 581 -15.19 -9.03 -2.79
N ILE A 582 -15.86 -7.90 -2.53
CA ILE A 582 -15.29 -6.56 -2.52
C ILE A 582 -15.71 -5.87 -1.22
N ASP A 583 -14.74 -5.42 -0.44
CA ASP A 583 -14.94 -4.68 0.81
C ASP A 583 -14.35 -3.27 0.71
N ILE A 584 -15.16 -2.27 1.02
CA ILE A 584 -14.83 -0.85 0.90
C ILE A 584 -15.19 -0.15 2.20
N LEU A 585 -14.16 0.33 2.89
CA LEU A 585 -14.24 1.26 4.00
C LEU A 585 -13.84 2.65 3.52
N ASN A 586 -14.68 3.64 3.75
CA ASN A 586 -14.24 5.02 3.74
C ASN A 586 -14.55 5.64 5.10
N ARG A 587 -13.55 6.30 5.70
CA ARG A 587 -13.75 6.92 7.00
C ARG A 587 -12.97 8.21 7.20
N GLN A 588 -13.29 8.87 8.31
CA GLN A 588 -12.72 10.16 8.70
C GLN A 588 -12.84 11.22 7.59
N GLN A 589 -11.74 11.63 6.95
CA GLN A 589 -11.76 12.71 5.96
C GLN A 589 -11.11 12.31 4.64
N SER A 590 -11.74 11.39 3.90
CA SER A 590 -11.37 11.03 2.52
C SER A 590 -12.54 11.12 1.53
N ASP A 591 -12.23 11.61 0.34
CA ASP A 591 -13.09 11.60 -0.85
C ASP A 591 -12.67 10.42 -1.75
N VAL A 592 -13.53 9.41 -1.87
CA VAL A 592 -13.23 8.19 -2.62
C VAL A 592 -14.14 8.06 -3.84
N TYR A 593 -13.55 7.76 -5.00
CA TYR A 593 -14.25 7.46 -6.24
C TYR A 593 -14.13 5.97 -6.55
N VAL A 594 -15.24 5.24 -6.58
CA VAL A 594 -15.26 3.79 -6.78
C VAL A 594 -16.06 3.45 -8.03
N THR A 595 -15.46 2.70 -8.96
CA THR A 595 -16.16 2.10 -10.09
C THR A 595 -15.98 0.59 -10.11
N ILE A 596 -17.07 -0.16 -10.02
CA ILE A 596 -17.13 -1.62 -10.14
C ILE A 596 -18.00 -1.92 -11.35
N ARG A 597 -17.37 -2.30 -12.48
CA ARG A 597 -18.06 -2.42 -13.77
C ARG A 597 -17.79 -3.73 -14.51
N ASN A 598 -18.84 -4.39 -14.99
CA ASN A 598 -18.76 -5.58 -15.83
C ASN A 598 -17.95 -6.73 -15.18
N ASN A 599 -18.17 -6.99 -13.89
CA ASN A 599 -17.48 -8.05 -13.15
C ASN A 599 -18.41 -9.22 -12.81
N ASP A 600 -17.79 -10.38 -12.62
CA ASP A 600 -18.40 -11.58 -12.04
C ASP A 600 -18.03 -11.67 -10.55
N VAL A 601 -18.95 -11.33 -9.64
CA VAL A 601 -18.76 -11.42 -8.18
C VAL A 601 -19.56 -12.61 -7.62
N LEU A 602 -18.88 -13.73 -7.45
CA LEU A 602 -19.54 -15.04 -7.35
C LEU A 602 -19.14 -15.85 -6.12
N ALA A 603 -20.12 -16.36 -5.38
CA ALA A 603 -19.92 -17.40 -4.38
C ALA A 603 -18.86 -17.07 -3.29
N ASN A 604 -18.71 -15.80 -2.93
CA ASN A 604 -17.86 -15.41 -1.81
C ASN A 604 -18.56 -15.76 -0.48
N GLY A 605 -17.77 -16.05 0.56
CA GLY A 605 -18.25 -16.59 1.84
C GLY A 605 -19.00 -15.57 2.70
N MET A 606 -18.79 -14.28 2.46
CA MET A 606 -19.57 -13.17 3.02
C MET A 606 -20.29 -12.39 1.91
N GLU A 607 -20.59 -11.12 2.13
CA GLU A 607 -21.28 -10.28 1.14
C GLU A 607 -20.52 -10.20 -0.21
N GLY A 608 -21.24 -9.99 -1.31
CA GLY A 608 -20.61 -9.83 -2.62
C GLY A 608 -19.81 -8.52 -2.71
N ILE A 609 -20.48 -7.39 -2.47
CA ILE A 609 -19.92 -6.05 -2.40
C ILE A 609 -20.42 -5.39 -1.10
N TYR A 610 -19.52 -4.90 -0.26
CA TYR A 610 -19.85 -4.28 1.02
C TYR A 610 -19.17 -2.91 1.13
N VAL A 611 -19.96 -1.86 1.35
CA VAL A 611 -19.49 -0.48 1.37
C VAL A 611 -19.94 0.19 2.65
N VAL A 612 -19.01 0.81 3.38
CA VAL A 612 -19.29 1.62 4.56
C VAL A 612 -18.63 2.99 4.40
N ASN A 613 -19.42 4.06 4.54
CA ASN A 613 -18.92 5.43 4.65
C ASN A 613 -19.19 5.94 6.09
N SER A 614 -18.15 6.25 6.86
CA SER A 614 -18.30 6.52 8.30
C SER A 614 -17.42 7.67 8.80
N ALA A 615 -17.95 8.58 9.60
CA ALA A 615 -17.11 9.60 10.25
C ALA A 615 -16.18 9.04 11.35
N SER A 616 -16.30 7.76 11.71
CA SER A 616 -15.53 7.14 12.79
C SER A 616 -14.24 6.49 12.31
N ILE A 617 -13.09 6.95 12.82
CA ILE A 617 -11.79 6.26 12.69
C ILE A 617 -11.77 4.87 13.33
N ASN A 618 -12.71 4.55 14.22
CA ASN A 618 -12.74 3.22 14.85
C ASN A 618 -13.71 2.28 14.13
N GLN A 619 -14.24 2.66 12.97
CA GLN A 619 -15.09 1.77 12.19
C GLN A 619 -14.23 0.64 11.62
N LEU A 620 -14.62 -0.60 11.89
CA LEU A 620 -14.02 -1.83 11.38
C LEU A 620 -14.94 -2.50 10.35
N GLN A 621 -14.37 -3.35 9.50
CA GLN A 621 -15.15 -4.23 8.60
C GLN A 621 -14.66 -5.69 8.59
N GLY A 622 -13.78 -6.15 9.47
CA GLY A 622 -13.29 -7.54 9.50
C GLY A 622 -14.36 -8.63 9.66
N SER A 623 -15.59 -8.31 10.10
CA SER A 623 -16.73 -9.25 10.07
C SER A 623 -18.08 -8.57 9.84
N SER A 624 -19.07 -9.31 9.34
CA SER A 624 -20.46 -8.81 9.22
C SER A 624 -21.10 -8.47 10.59
N SER A 625 -20.50 -8.91 11.70
CA SER A 625 -20.98 -8.67 13.07
C SER A 625 -20.35 -7.46 13.76
N ASP A 626 -19.39 -6.81 13.10
CA ASP A 626 -18.60 -5.72 13.66
C ASP A 626 -19.50 -4.58 14.17
N PRO A 627 -19.13 -3.94 15.29
CA PRO A 627 -19.86 -2.79 15.81
C PRO A 627 -19.94 -1.64 14.79
N LEU A 628 -21.08 -0.97 14.76
CA LEU A 628 -21.24 0.31 14.07
C LEU A 628 -20.68 1.40 15.00
N SER A 629 -19.49 1.90 14.66
CA SER A 629 -18.72 2.79 15.52
C SER A 629 -19.13 4.25 15.34
N VAL A 630 -18.92 5.03 16.40
CA VAL A 630 -19.30 6.45 16.47
C VAL A 630 -18.10 7.31 16.79
N PHE A 631 -17.89 8.36 16.01
CA PHE A 631 -17.01 9.48 16.32
C PHE A 631 -17.73 10.46 17.27
N ILE A 632 -17.06 10.78 18.38
CA ILE A 632 -17.57 11.69 19.39
C ILE A 632 -16.83 13.02 19.24
N ASP A 633 -17.55 14.06 18.82
CA ASP A 633 -17.00 15.40 18.64
C ASP A 633 -16.54 16.01 19.98
N THR A 634 -15.29 16.48 19.99
CA THR A 634 -14.65 17.10 21.16
C THR A 634 -14.65 18.65 21.08
N GLY A 635 -15.15 19.22 19.98
CA GLY A 635 -15.17 20.66 19.68
C GLY A 635 -13.95 21.15 18.89
N ASP A 636 -13.30 20.27 18.12
CA ASP A 636 -12.20 20.62 17.22
C ASP A 636 -12.75 21.29 15.93
N SER A 637 -11.91 22.09 15.27
CA SER A 637 -12.17 22.72 13.99
C SER A 637 -12.11 21.76 12.78
N ASN A 638 -11.45 20.61 12.92
CA ASN A 638 -11.35 19.58 11.89
C ASN A 638 -12.40 18.51 12.13
N ILE A 639 -13.59 18.71 11.57
CA ILE A 639 -14.70 17.78 11.73
C ILE A 639 -14.75 16.82 10.54
N PRO A 640 -14.85 15.49 10.77
CA PRO A 640 -14.78 14.50 9.69
C PRO A 640 -15.93 14.63 8.68
N SER A 641 -15.59 14.52 7.40
CA SER A 641 -16.52 14.68 6.28
C SER A 641 -16.20 13.70 5.14
N PRO A 642 -16.33 12.39 5.34
CA PRO A 642 -15.98 11.41 4.32
C PRO A 642 -17.04 11.40 3.21
N ASN A 643 -16.61 11.19 1.97
CA ASN A 643 -17.47 11.15 0.80
C ASN A 643 -17.10 9.99 -0.13
N ILE A 644 -18.11 9.30 -0.67
CA ILE A 644 -17.91 8.29 -1.73
C ILE A 644 -18.74 8.67 -2.96
N GLU A 645 -18.11 8.68 -4.13
CA GLU A 645 -18.81 8.51 -5.40
C GLU A 645 -18.70 7.04 -5.82
N LEU A 646 -19.82 6.32 -5.86
CA LEU A 646 -19.90 4.89 -6.12
C LEU A 646 -20.63 4.61 -7.44
N ARG A 647 -20.01 3.82 -8.32
CA ARG A 647 -20.61 3.36 -9.57
C ARG A 647 -20.54 1.83 -9.62
N VAL A 648 -21.67 1.15 -9.52
CA VAL A 648 -21.80 -0.31 -9.61
C VAL A 648 -22.62 -0.65 -10.84
N GLN A 649 -21.97 -1.09 -11.91
CA GLN A 649 -22.58 -1.17 -13.23
C GLN A 649 -22.34 -2.50 -13.96
N ASP A 650 -23.37 -3.04 -14.61
CA ASP A 650 -23.23 -4.19 -15.52
C ASP A 650 -22.62 -5.46 -14.88
N ASN A 651 -22.68 -5.63 -13.56
CA ASN A 651 -22.07 -6.77 -12.86
C ASN A 651 -23.04 -7.95 -12.72
N LEU A 652 -22.48 -9.17 -12.65
CA LEU A 652 -23.16 -10.37 -12.16
C LEU A 652 -22.75 -10.61 -10.71
N ILE A 653 -23.69 -10.50 -9.77
CA ILE A 653 -23.46 -10.64 -8.32
C ILE A 653 -24.30 -11.81 -7.81
N GLN A 654 -23.68 -12.98 -7.68
CA GLN A 654 -24.41 -14.22 -7.51
C GLN A 654 -23.87 -15.15 -6.42
N SER A 655 -24.79 -15.76 -5.67
CA SER A 655 -24.52 -16.83 -4.69
C SER A 655 -23.55 -16.45 -3.57
N ASN A 656 -23.39 -15.17 -3.27
CA ASN A 656 -22.55 -14.71 -2.17
C ASN A 656 -23.26 -14.89 -0.83
N GLY A 657 -22.48 -15.05 0.24
CA GLY A 657 -22.96 -15.02 1.61
C GLY A 657 -23.13 -16.38 2.26
N ASN A 658 -23.37 -16.34 3.58
CA ASN A 658 -23.38 -17.52 4.44
C ASN A 658 -24.47 -17.43 5.51
N ARG A 659 -25.33 -18.46 5.58
CA ARG A 659 -26.45 -18.54 6.53
C ARG A 659 -26.02 -18.74 7.99
N SER A 660 -24.78 -19.18 8.21
CA SER A 660 -24.25 -19.50 9.54
C SER A 660 -23.61 -18.29 10.23
N GLN A 661 -23.41 -17.19 9.49
CA GLN A 661 -22.89 -15.93 10.04
C GLN A 661 -24.03 -15.13 10.69
N ASN A 662 -23.67 -14.14 11.51
CA ASN A 662 -24.62 -13.14 12.01
C ASN A 662 -24.17 -11.77 11.54
N SER A 663 -25.12 -10.97 11.09
CA SER A 663 -24.85 -9.61 10.66
C SER A 663 -25.41 -8.60 11.64
N ARG A 664 -24.66 -7.54 11.90
CA ARG A 664 -25.14 -6.42 12.71
C ARG A 664 -25.97 -5.48 11.85
N VAL A 665 -27.17 -5.15 12.28
CA VAL A 665 -28.02 -4.13 11.64
C VAL A 665 -28.45 -3.06 12.64
N PRO A 666 -28.63 -1.80 12.20
CA PRO A 666 -29.23 -0.77 13.02
C PRO A 666 -30.66 -1.13 13.44
N THR A 667 -31.07 -0.76 14.65
CA THR A 667 -32.44 -0.92 15.16
C THR A 667 -32.99 0.39 15.70
N ARG A 668 -34.31 0.48 15.79
CA ARG A 668 -34.99 1.54 16.55
C ARG A 668 -34.67 1.41 18.04
N PHE A 669 -34.55 2.52 18.77
CA PHE A 669 -34.59 2.48 20.23
C PHE A 669 -35.94 1.90 20.69
N GLU A 670 -35.90 0.69 21.24
CA GLU A 670 -37.00 0.12 22.02
C GLU A 670 -36.66 0.31 23.51
N TYR A 671 -37.60 0.90 24.27
CA TYR A 671 -37.46 1.14 25.71
C TYR A 671 -37.00 -0.12 26.45
N GLY A 672 -35.86 -0.06 27.13
CA GLY A 672 -35.32 -1.15 27.95
C GLY A 672 -34.65 -0.62 29.23
N ASN A 673 -34.90 -1.28 30.36
CA ASN A 673 -34.47 -0.83 31.68
C ASN A 673 -32.93 -0.78 31.85
N ASN A 674 -32.48 0.41 32.27
CA ASN A 674 -31.19 0.85 32.82
C ASN A 674 -30.22 -0.21 33.37
N ASP A 675 -28.94 -0.06 33.01
CA ASP A 675 -27.80 -0.57 33.80
C ASP A 675 -27.44 0.42 34.92
N ALA A 676 -27.40 -0.08 36.16
CA ALA A 676 -27.11 0.68 37.37
C ALA A 676 -25.60 0.82 37.67
N SER A 677 -24.70 0.47 36.74
CA SER A 677 -23.26 0.34 37.01
C SER A 677 -22.44 1.64 37.06
N GLY A 678 -23.02 2.80 36.70
CA GLY A 678 -22.31 4.09 36.72
C GLY A 678 -21.25 4.25 35.63
N THR A 679 -21.23 3.36 34.63
CA THR A 679 -20.53 3.57 33.36
C THR A 679 -21.37 4.53 32.51
N ALA A 680 -20.74 5.49 31.79
CA ALA A 680 -21.47 6.43 30.93
C ALA A 680 -22.41 5.67 29.98
N ASN A 681 -23.71 5.90 30.09
CA ASN A 681 -24.67 5.25 29.21
C ASN A 681 -24.50 5.81 27.79
N LEU A 682 -24.16 4.93 26.86
CA LEU A 682 -24.08 5.14 25.41
C LEU A 682 -25.48 5.32 24.78
N ASP A 683 -26.47 5.83 25.51
CA ASP A 683 -27.88 6.09 25.11
C ASP A 683 -28.04 7.02 23.89
N TRP A 684 -26.93 7.40 23.25
CA TRP A 684 -26.85 8.36 22.16
C TRP A 684 -26.18 7.78 20.89
N GLY A 685 -25.69 6.52 20.94
CA GLY A 685 -25.14 5.79 19.78
C GLY A 685 -26.21 4.99 19.02
N PRO A 686 -25.86 4.39 17.86
CA PRO A 686 -26.80 3.57 17.10
C PRO A 686 -27.16 2.30 17.88
N ALA A 687 -28.44 2.14 18.23
CA ALA A 687 -28.94 0.85 18.69
C ALA A 687 -28.76 -0.17 17.54
N SER A 688 -28.27 -1.36 17.84
CA SER A 688 -28.06 -2.40 16.84
C SER A 688 -28.44 -3.77 17.39
N THR A 689 -28.83 -4.67 16.49
CA THR A 689 -29.08 -6.08 16.79
C THR A 689 -28.29 -6.97 15.85
N LEU A 690 -28.20 -8.25 16.20
CA LEU A 690 -27.65 -9.27 15.32
C LEU A 690 -28.79 -10.03 14.66
N ILE A 691 -28.67 -10.20 13.35
CA ILE A 691 -29.61 -10.94 12.54
C ILE A 691 -28.92 -12.16 11.92
N PRO A 692 -29.57 -13.34 11.86
CA PRO A 692 -28.96 -14.52 11.24
C PRO A 692 -28.72 -14.34 9.74
N GLY A 693 -27.58 -14.84 9.26
CA GLY A 693 -27.10 -14.73 7.88
C GLY A 693 -26.25 -13.49 7.61
N THR A 694 -25.55 -13.51 6.48
CA THR A 694 -24.98 -12.33 5.81
C THR A 694 -26.08 -11.41 5.28
N LEU A 695 -25.72 -10.16 4.98
CA LEU A 695 -26.71 -9.14 4.61
C LEU A 695 -27.14 -9.21 3.15
N GLY A 696 -26.24 -9.59 2.25
CA GLY A 696 -26.62 -9.61 0.84
C GLY A 696 -25.54 -9.72 -0.23
N GLY A 697 -25.99 -9.48 -1.47
CA GLY A 697 -25.14 -9.38 -2.66
C GLY A 697 -24.43 -8.02 -2.73
N LEU A 698 -25.16 -6.92 -2.73
CA LEU A 698 -24.64 -5.55 -2.59
C LEU A 698 -25.14 -4.94 -1.29
N VAL A 699 -24.22 -4.39 -0.50
CA VAL A 699 -24.51 -3.70 0.76
C VAL A 699 -23.89 -2.32 0.75
N VAL A 700 -24.68 -1.28 1.05
CA VAL A 700 -24.18 0.09 1.25
C VAL A 700 -24.70 0.63 2.57
N ARG A 701 -23.77 1.07 3.42
CA ARG A 701 -24.03 1.62 4.74
C ARG A 701 -23.54 3.05 4.83
N VAL A 702 -24.44 3.96 5.18
CA VAL A 702 -24.13 5.40 5.19
C VAL A 702 -24.21 5.97 6.60
N GLY A 703 -23.06 6.25 7.17
CA GLY A 703 -22.90 6.91 8.47
C GLY A 703 -23.23 8.40 8.44
N THR A 704 -23.64 8.96 9.58
CA THR A 704 -23.77 10.42 9.76
C THR A 704 -22.42 11.13 9.74
N ALA A 705 -22.31 12.24 9.00
CA ALA A 705 -21.12 13.08 8.91
C ALA A 705 -21.48 14.57 8.80
N GLN A 706 -20.51 15.47 8.99
CA GLN A 706 -20.77 16.92 8.90
C GLN A 706 -20.39 17.46 7.52
N SER A 707 -21.31 18.18 6.86
CA SER A 707 -21.12 18.69 5.49
C SER A 707 -20.38 20.04 5.39
N ALA A 708 -20.25 20.80 6.50
CA ALA A 708 -19.42 22.00 6.58
C ALA A 708 -19.22 22.46 8.04
N GLY A 709 -17.96 22.57 8.48
CA GLY A 709 -17.56 22.92 9.85
C GLY A 709 -18.04 24.27 10.41
N THR A 710 -18.48 25.21 9.57
CA THR A 710 -18.72 26.61 9.98
C THR A 710 -19.94 27.30 9.35
N ILE A 711 -20.75 26.59 8.54
CA ILE A 711 -21.92 27.20 7.91
C ILE A 711 -23.04 27.34 8.96
N ARG A 712 -23.42 28.60 9.23
CA ARG A 712 -24.39 29.02 10.24
C ARG A 712 -25.87 28.82 9.85
N VAL A 713 -26.16 28.39 8.63
CA VAL A 713 -27.52 28.24 8.07
C VAL A 713 -27.54 27.08 7.06
N ALA A 714 -28.55 26.19 7.09
CA ALA A 714 -28.77 25.18 6.05
C ALA A 714 -28.79 25.84 4.66
N ASN A 715 -27.82 25.50 3.81
CA ASN A 715 -27.80 25.92 2.41
C ASN A 715 -27.68 24.68 1.51
N PRO A 716 -28.82 24.09 1.11
CA PRO A 716 -28.84 22.94 0.22
C PRO A 716 -27.97 23.15 -1.02
N GLY A 717 -27.96 24.34 -1.62
CA GLY A 717 -27.15 24.64 -2.81
C GLY A 717 -25.63 24.59 -2.60
N LEU A 718 -25.12 24.80 -1.38
CA LEU A 718 -23.69 24.70 -1.04
C LEU A 718 -23.30 23.33 -0.45
N GLU A 719 -24.27 22.57 0.02
CA GLU A 719 -24.11 21.32 0.78
C GLU A 719 -24.25 20.06 -0.09
N LEU A 720 -24.81 20.18 -1.30
CA LEU A 720 -25.01 19.12 -2.28
C LEU A 720 -23.72 18.47 -2.84
N GLY A 721 -22.54 18.74 -2.30
CA GLY A 721 -21.28 18.17 -2.79
C GLY A 721 -20.15 18.03 -1.77
N ARG A 722 -20.44 17.86 -0.47
CA ARG A 722 -19.40 17.94 0.59
C ARG A 722 -19.28 16.77 1.56
N SER A 723 -20.23 15.82 1.60
CA SER A 723 -20.15 14.59 2.41
C SER A 723 -21.34 13.66 2.10
N GLY A 724 -21.14 12.33 2.16
CA GLY A 724 -22.17 11.31 1.93
C GLY A 724 -21.76 10.25 0.91
N VAL A 725 -22.74 9.51 0.38
CA VAL A 725 -22.54 8.57 -0.72
C VAL A 725 -23.40 9.02 -1.90
N ASP A 726 -22.78 9.26 -3.05
CA ASP A 726 -23.43 9.40 -4.37
C ASP A 726 -23.25 8.06 -5.11
N ALA A 727 -24.33 7.29 -5.26
CA ALA A 727 -24.30 5.99 -5.89
C ALA A 727 -25.11 5.94 -7.19
N GLU A 728 -24.52 5.33 -8.22
CA GLU A 728 -25.25 4.79 -9.36
C GLU A 728 -25.12 3.27 -9.35
N VAL A 729 -26.26 2.59 -9.26
CA VAL A 729 -26.37 1.14 -9.37
C VAL A 729 -27.20 0.82 -10.61
N TRP A 730 -26.54 0.40 -11.68
CA TRP A 730 -27.15 0.28 -13.00
C TRP A 730 -26.89 -1.06 -13.68
N SER A 731 -27.94 -1.69 -14.22
CA SER A 731 -27.81 -2.82 -15.15
C SER A 731 -27.13 -4.06 -14.54
N ASN A 732 -27.22 -4.24 -13.22
CA ASN A 732 -26.65 -5.40 -12.54
C ASN A 732 -27.64 -6.57 -12.45
N VAL A 733 -27.11 -7.79 -12.45
CA VAL A 733 -27.86 -9.02 -12.20
C VAL A 733 -27.48 -9.57 -10.84
N PHE A 734 -28.47 -9.69 -9.96
CA PHE A 734 -28.32 -10.31 -8.66
C PHE A 734 -29.06 -11.65 -8.60
N ASP A 735 -28.42 -12.70 -8.11
CA ASP A 735 -29.08 -14.00 -7.98
C ASP A 735 -28.54 -14.86 -6.84
N GLY A 736 -29.41 -15.60 -6.16
CA GLY A 736 -29.02 -16.61 -5.18
C GLY A 736 -28.18 -16.15 -3.98
N ASN A 737 -28.06 -14.84 -3.70
CA ASN A 737 -27.28 -14.35 -2.56
C ASN A 737 -28.00 -14.67 -1.24
N ILE A 738 -27.24 -14.92 -0.17
CA ILE A 738 -27.76 -15.10 1.18
C ILE A 738 -28.00 -13.74 1.82
N GLY A 739 -29.24 -13.51 2.25
CA GLY A 739 -29.71 -12.20 2.72
C GLY A 739 -30.60 -11.55 1.66
N ALA A 740 -30.59 -10.21 1.59
CA ALA A 740 -31.19 -9.48 0.49
C ALA A 740 -30.20 -9.39 -0.68
N ASP A 741 -30.62 -9.49 -1.95
CA ASP A 741 -29.66 -9.31 -3.04
C ASP A 741 -29.03 -7.91 -3.03
N VAL A 742 -29.80 -6.91 -2.60
CA VAL A 742 -29.34 -5.54 -2.35
C VAL A 742 -29.85 -5.09 -1.00
N TYR A 743 -28.98 -4.54 -0.16
CA TYR A 743 -29.29 -4.04 1.18
C TYR A 743 -28.69 -2.64 1.39
N PHE A 744 -29.53 -1.66 1.68
CA PHE A 744 -29.08 -0.30 2.00
C PHE A 744 -29.52 0.08 3.42
N ASP A 745 -28.59 0.62 4.22
CA ASP A 745 -28.91 1.17 5.53
C ASP A 745 -28.14 2.46 5.86
N ASN A 746 -28.56 3.08 6.96
CA ASN A 746 -27.92 4.24 7.53
C ASN A 746 -27.75 4.08 9.04
N PHE A 747 -26.68 4.66 9.60
CA PHE A 747 -26.41 4.62 11.04
C PHE A 747 -25.78 5.92 11.55
N VAL A 748 -25.80 6.10 12.87
CA VAL A 748 -25.12 7.23 13.53
C VAL A 748 -23.63 6.92 13.61
N SER A 749 -22.80 7.67 12.86
CA SER A 749 -21.33 7.55 12.92
C SER A 749 -20.63 8.81 13.45
N HIS A 750 -21.36 9.93 13.57
CA HIS A 750 -20.88 11.17 14.18
C HIS A 750 -21.91 11.68 15.18
N MET A 751 -21.46 11.93 16.41
CA MET A 751 -22.20 12.61 17.46
C MET A 751 -21.59 13.99 17.78
N PRO A 752 -22.35 15.09 17.64
CA PRO A 752 -21.85 16.45 17.89
C PRO A 752 -21.67 16.71 19.39
N ARG A 753 -20.78 17.65 19.76
CA ARG A 753 -20.51 17.94 21.19
C ARG A 753 -21.75 18.35 21.99
N GLN A 754 -22.71 19.05 21.38
CA GLN A 754 -23.89 19.54 22.11
C GLN A 754 -24.93 18.45 22.40
N SER A 755 -24.76 17.22 21.90
CA SER A 755 -25.60 16.09 22.32
C SER A 755 -25.10 15.40 23.60
N GLN A 756 -24.03 15.88 24.26
CA GLN A 756 -23.35 15.17 25.35
C GLN A 756 -23.70 15.65 26.79
N GLY A 757 -24.85 16.28 27.07
CA GLY A 757 -25.23 16.63 28.46
C GLY A 757 -26.44 17.54 28.66
N LEU A 758 -26.73 17.88 29.93
CA LEU A 758 -27.76 18.85 30.35
C LEU A 758 -27.33 20.30 30.07
N PHE A 759 -28.29 21.18 29.78
CA PHE A 759 -28.04 22.63 29.73
C PHE A 759 -28.02 23.19 31.16
N ASP A 760 -26.83 23.44 31.71
CA ASP A 760 -26.66 24.14 32.98
C ASP A 760 -26.63 25.66 32.77
N ALA A 761 -27.51 26.40 33.44
CA ALA A 761 -27.58 27.86 33.42
C ALA A 761 -26.35 28.55 34.04
N SER A 762 -25.51 27.82 34.78
CA SER A 762 -24.45 28.36 35.62
C SER A 762 -23.01 28.11 35.12
N HIS A 763 -22.80 27.24 34.14
CA HIS A 763 -21.47 26.94 33.61
C HIS A 763 -21.20 27.59 32.25
N THR A 764 -20.09 28.33 32.19
CA THR A 764 -19.40 28.69 30.95
C THR A 764 -19.00 27.43 30.18
N PRO A 765 -19.13 27.42 28.84
CA PRO A 765 -19.12 28.59 27.99
C PRO A 765 -20.49 29.27 27.91
N ARG A 766 -20.48 30.59 28.00
CA ARG A 766 -21.59 31.43 27.57
C ARG A 766 -21.99 30.96 26.17
N PHE A 767 -23.21 30.48 26.02
CA PHE A 767 -23.82 30.26 24.72
C PHE A 767 -23.72 31.57 23.92
N LEU A 768 -22.78 31.64 22.99
CA LEU A 768 -22.86 32.59 21.89
C LEU A 768 -23.78 31.93 20.88
N TRP A 769 -25.02 32.42 20.76
CA TRP A 769 -26.00 31.95 19.76
C TRP A 769 -25.46 31.98 18.32
N ALA A 770 -24.34 32.67 18.09
CA ALA A 770 -23.58 32.69 16.83
C ALA A 770 -22.55 31.55 16.66
N GLN A 771 -22.45 30.59 17.58
CA GLN A 771 -21.44 29.51 17.63
C GLN A 771 -22.02 28.09 17.74
N GLY A 772 -23.30 27.87 17.40
CA GLY A 772 -23.89 26.52 17.39
C GLY A 772 -23.36 25.66 16.23
N PHE A 773 -22.88 24.45 16.53
CA PHE A 773 -22.64 23.38 15.54
C PHE A 773 -23.97 22.71 15.14
N ARG A 774 -24.07 22.29 13.86
CA ARG A 774 -25.24 21.58 13.30
C ARG A 774 -25.21 20.09 13.59
N ASP A 775 -26.38 19.47 13.50
CA ASP A 775 -26.51 18.01 13.57
C ASP A 775 -25.85 17.36 12.35
N PRO A 776 -24.98 16.34 12.55
CA PRO A 776 -24.46 15.51 11.46
C PRO A 776 -25.59 14.79 10.71
N LEU A 777 -25.44 14.62 9.40
CA LEU A 777 -26.43 13.99 8.53
C LEU A 777 -25.84 12.80 7.80
N SER A 778 -26.64 11.75 7.59
CA SER A 778 -26.36 10.69 6.63
C SER A 778 -27.01 11.06 5.30
N ARG A 779 -26.20 11.15 4.23
CA ARG A 779 -26.66 11.50 2.88
C ARG A 779 -26.39 10.34 1.93
N PHE A 780 -27.44 9.88 1.27
CA PHE A 780 -27.35 8.87 0.23
C PHE A 780 -28.12 9.35 -1.01
N ASP A 781 -27.39 9.74 -2.03
CA ASP A 781 -27.95 10.09 -3.34
C ASP A 781 -27.84 8.83 -4.22
N LEU A 782 -28.96 8.31 -4.71
CA LEU A 782 -29.01 7.01 -5.37
C LEU A 782 -29.78 7.10 -6.69
N SER A 783 -29.09 6.79 -7.79
CA SER A 783 -29.72 6.33 -9.03
C SER A 783 -29.66 4.80 -9.08
N PHE A 784 -30.82 4.14 -9.12
CA PHE A 784 -30.93 2.69 -9.12
C PHE A 784 -31.85 2.25 -10.26
N ARG A 785 -31.30 1.68 -11.33
CA ARG A 785 -32.06 1.46 -12.56
C ARG A 785 -31.60 0.24 -13.35
N GLY A 786 -32.51 -0.40 -14.08
CA GLY A 786 -32.19 -1.52 -14.97
C GLY A 786 -31.63 -2.77 -14.28
N ASN A 787 -31.69 -2.86 -12.95
CA ASN A 787 -31.19 -4.00 -12.19
C ASN A 787 -32.26 -5.11 -12.11
N THR A 788 -31.82 -6.37 -12.03
CA THR A 788 -32.70 -7.52 -11.80
C THR A 788 -32.22 -8.33 -10.60
N GLY A 789 -33.15 -8.82 -9.78
CA GLY A 789 -32.80 -9.65 -8.63
C GLY A 789 -33.99 -10.37 -8.00
N ASN A 790 -33.73 -11.18 -6.98
CA ASN A 790 -34.74 -11.90 -6.24
C ASN A 790 -35.24 -11.10 -5.03
N SER A 791 -34.41 -10.24 -4.42
CA SER A 791 -34.77 -9.48 -3.21
C SER A 791 -34.06 -8.11 -3.14
N LEU A 792 -34.74 -7.08 -2.63
CA LEU A 792 -34.17 -5.73 -2.40
C LEU A 792 -34.64 -5.25 -1.03
N ASP A 793 -33.75 -5.00 -0.08
CA ASP A 793 -34.09 -4.43 1.22
C ASP A 793 -33.53 -3.02 1.36
N VAL A 794 -34.38 -2.10 1.81
CA VAL A 794 -34.07 -0.69 1.94
C VAL A 794 -34.50 -0.26 3.33
N MET A 795 -33.55 -0.24 4.25
CA MET A 795 -33.77 0.18 5.63
C MET A 795 -33.40 1.65 5.79
N ASN A 796 -34.32 2.53 5.37
CA ASN A 796 -34.22 3.96 5.69
C ASN A 796 -34.87 4.20 7.05
N GLY A 797 -34.10 4.18 8.14
CA GLY A 797 -34.75 4.18 9.46
C GLY A 797 -34.00 4.69 10.67
N PHE A 798 -32.66 4.78 10.71
CA PHE A 798 -31.99 4.81 12.03
C PHE A 798 -30.74 5.70 12.17
N ALA A 799 -30.35 6.49 11.16
CA ALA A 799 -29.25 7.46 11.26
C ALA A 799 -29.67 8.82 11.82
N PHE A 800 -30.33 8.84 12.98
CA PHE A 800 -30.73 10.09 13.61
C PHE A 800 -30.58 10.07 15.13
N LEU A 801 -30.19 11.21 15.69
CA LEU A 801 -30.22 11.45 17.14
C LEU A 801 -31.68 11.44 17.62
N ASP A 802 -32.07 10.38 18.32
CA ASP A 802 -33.47 10.01 18.63
C ASP A 802 -34.01 10.57 19.96
N ASN A 803 -33.57 11.77 20.33
CA ASN A 803 -34.07 12.44 21.53
C ASN A 803 -35.49 12.99 21.28
N GLN A 804 -36.38 12.90 22.28
CA GLN A 804 -37.62 13.69 22.22
C GLN A 804 -37.27 15.18 22.19
N GLU A 805 -38.03 15.94 21.42
CA GLU A 805 -37.73 17.32 21.10
C GLU A 805 -38.00 18.30 22.25
N ASP A 806 -38.82 17.90 23.22
CA ASP A 806 -39.01 18.58 24.50
C ASP A 806 -37.83 18.38 25.47
N TYR A 807 -37.10 17.26 25.37
CA TYR A 807 -35.84 17.04 26.09
C TYR A 807 -34.67 17.83 25.50
N PHE A 808 -34.68 18.07 24.18
CA PHE A 808 -33.67 18.86 23.48
C PHE A 808 -33.71 20.33 23.94
N LYS A 809 -32.60 20.84 24.47
CA LYS A 809 -32.45 22.22 24.99
C LYS A 809 -33.28 22.53 26.25
N SER A 810 -33.69 21.50 27.00
CA SER A 810 -34.30 21.69 28.31
C SER A 810 -33.25 22.12 29.34
N ARG A 811 -33.56 23.17 30.13
CA ARG A 811 -32.69 23.65 31.22
C ARG A 811 -33.09 22.95 32.51
N SER A 812 -32.12 22.44 33.27
CA SER A 812 -32.35 22.12 34.68
C SER A 812 -31.87 23.28 35.55
N ASN A 813 -32.69 23.70 36.51
CA ASN A 813 -32.31 24.70 37.52
C ASN A 813 -31.67 24.07 38.76
N GLY A 814 -31.45 22.75 38.77
CA GLY A 814 -30.94 22.00 39.91
C GLY A 814 -29.61 21.32 39.59
N GLY A 815 -28.59 21.60 40.40
CA GLY A 815 -27.24 21.03 40.27
C GLY A 815 -27.17 19.52 40.48
N SER A 816 -27.64 18.75 39.50
CA SER A 816 -27.38 17.32 39.42
C SER A 816 -26.03 17.08 38.73
N ALA A 817 -25.12 16.42 39.43
CA ALA A 817 -23.74 16.18 38.99
C ALA A 817 -23.58 15.04 37.96
N SER A 818 -24.67 14.51 37.39
CA SER A 818 -24.65 13.59 36.24
C SER A 818 -26.04 13.52 35.59
N PRO A 819 -26.13 13.34 34.26
CA PRO A 819 -27.40 13.02 33.61
C PRO A 819 -27.88 11.65 34.13
N PRO A 820 -29.13 11.51 34.60
CA PRO A 820 -29.68 10.19 34.92
C PRO A 820 -29.79 9.38 33.62
N SER A 821 -29.37 8.11 33.71
CA SER A 821 -29.15 7.18 32.60
C SER A 821 -30.42 6.55 32.02
N ASP A 822 -31.57 7.21 32.17
CA ASP A 822 -32.88 6.55 32.09
C ASP A 822 -34.01 7.36 31.46
N HIS A 823 -33.70 8.48 30.81
CA HIS A 823 -34.70 9.40 30.28
C HIS A 823 -35.74 9.89 31.32
N ALA A 824 -35.56 9.60 32.61
CA ALA A 824 -36.50 9.99 33.67
C ALA A 824 -36.04 11.33 34.24
N HIS A 825 -36.61 12.41 33.72
CA HIS A 825 -36.43 13.75 34.27
C HIS A 825 -37.70 14.19 35.01
N THR A 826 -37.56 14.56 36.28
CA THR A 826 -38.60 15.26 37.02
C THR A 826 -38.61 16.74 36.60
N ASP A 827 -39.72 17.19 36.02
CA ASP A 827 -40.13 18.57 35.74
C ASP A 827 -39.06 19.50 35.14
N LEU A 828 -39.05 19.59 33.80
CA LEU A 828 -38.27 20.59 33.04
C LEU A 828 -38.86 21.99 33.24
N ASN A 829 -38.05 22.96 33.68
CA ASN A 829 -38.48 24.36 33.79
C ASN A 829 -37.34 25.35 33.43
N PRO A 830 -37.49 26.16 32.36
CA PRO A 830 -38.64 26.21 31.47
C PRO A 830 -38.75 24.96 30.57
N ASN A 831 -40.00 24.63 30.25
CA ASN A 831 -40.33 23.66 29.21
C ASN A 831 -39.64 24.03 27.89
N GLY A 832 -39.20 23.03 27.11
CA GLY A 832 -38.79 23.27 25.73
C GLY A 832 -39.90 23.98 24.94
N HIS A 833 -39.53 24.84 23.98
CA HIS A 833 -40.44 25.70 23.20
C HIS A 833 -41.61 24.94 22.52
N PHE A 834 -41.51 23.62 22.37
CA PHE A 834 -42.52 22.77 21.73
C PHE A 834 -43.40 21.97 22.70
N ASN A 835 -43.11 22.00 24.01
CA ASN A 835 -43.86 21.24 25.01
C ASN A 835 -45.33 21.71 25.14
N THR A 836 -45.64 22.94 24.71
CA THR A 836 -46.99 23.52 24.81
C THR A 836 -47.76 23.54 23.48
N ILE A 837 -47.13 23.16 22.37
CA ILE A 837 -47.68 23.33 21.01
C ILE A 837 -47.90 21.98 20.29
N LEU A 838 -47.26 20.88 20.72
CA LEU A 838 -47.26 19.60 19.98
C LEU A 838 -47.37 18.37 20.92
N PRO A 839 -47.80 17.20 20.41
CA PRO A 839 -47.81 15.95 21.20
C PRO A 839 -46.40 15.59 21.71
N THR A 840 -46.32 15.12 22.95
CA THR A 840 -45.12 14.77 23.73
C THR A 840 -44.24 13.64 23.16
N ASP A 841 -44.47 13.20 21.92
CA ASP A 841 -43.77 12.07 21.29
C ASP A 841 -42.92 12.47 20.06
N ARG A 842 -42.72 13.78 19.83
CA ARG A 842 -41.94 14.27 18.67
C ARG A 842 -40.44 14.11 18.92
N ARG A 843 -39.71 13.50 17.97
CA ARG A 843 -38.25 13.22 18.05
C ARG A 843 -37.46 14.21 17.18
N ARG A 844 -36.26 14.62 17.65
CA ARG A 844 -35.37 15.69 17.11
C ARG A 844 -35.16 15.62 15.59
N ASN A 845 -35.10 14.41 15.03
CA ASN A 845 -34.76 14.14 13.63
C ASN A 845 -35.69 13.09 12.97
N ALA A 846 -36.92 12.92 13.49
CA ALA A 846 -37.91 12.09 12.80
C ALA A 846 -38.09 12.58 11.35
N THR A 847 -38.18 11.65 10.39
CA THR A 847 -38.41 11.94 8.98
C THR A 847 -39.56 12.95 8.86
N ARG A 848 -39.25 14.16 8.43
CA ARG A 848 -40.28 15.18 8.19
C ARG A 848 -40.96 14.85 6.87
N THR A 849 -41.85 13.89 6.90
CA THR A 849 -42.80 13.70 5.80
C THR A 849 -43.67 14.95 5.69
N ILE A 850 -43.91 15.31 4.44
CA ILE A 850 -44.77 16.38 3.92
C ILE A 850 -45.93 16.71 4.86
N GLY A 851 -46.08 17.99 5.21
CA GLY A 851 -47.30 18.55 5.80
C GLY A 851 -47.25 18.78 7.31
N PHE A 852 -46.95 20.02 7.73
CA PHE A 852 -47.52 20.53 8.98
C PHE A 852 -47.63 22.05 9.08
N LEU A 853 -46.88 22.87 8.31
CA LEU A 853 -46.95 24.34 8.45
C LEU A 853 -47.07 25.16 7.15
N THR A 854 -46.51 24.76 6.00
CA THR A 854 -46.75 25.42 4.69
C THR A 854 -46.64 24.43 3.51
N ASP A 855 -47.47 24.61 2.47
CA ASP A 855 -47.67 23.69 1.34
C ASP A 855 -46.69 23.88 0.15
N VAL A 856 -45.45 24.33 0.37
CA VAL A 856 -44.51 24.68 -0.73
C VAL A 856 -43.17 23.95 -0.61
N VAL A 857 -42.81 23.19 -1.66
CA VAL A 857 -41.49 22.56 -1.82
C VAL A 857 -40.42 23.64 -2.07
N GLY A 858 -39.38 23.66 -1.23
CA GLY A 858 -38.28 24.64 -1.33
C GLY A 858 -38.49 25.94 -0.53
N ASP A 859 -39.52 26.00 0.32
CA ASP A 859 -39.75 27.16 1.19
C ASP A 859 -38.75 27.17 2.37
N ILE A 860 -38.24 28.36 2.71
CA ILE A 860 -37.29 28.54 3.81
C ILE A 860 -38.10 28.60 5.11
N PRO A 861 -37.77 27.82 6.17
CA PRO A 861 -38.48 27.85 7.45
C PRO A 861 -38.52 29.22 8.18
N SER A 862 -37.91 30.26 7.60
CA SER A 862 -37.83 31.62 8.10
C SER A 862 -39.16 32.39 8.05
N SER A 863 -40.31 31.78 7.79
CA SER A 863 -41.58 32.51 7.69
C SER A 863 -42.38 32.58 9.00
N VAL A 864 -41.96 31.90 10.08
CA VAL A 864 -42.68 31.87 11.37
C VAL A 864 -42.00 32.77 12.42
N PRO A 865 -42.68 33.82 12.93
CA PRO A 865 -42.14 34.67 14.01
C PRO A 865 -41.97 33.87 15.31
N MET A 866 -40.78 33.91 15.90
CA MET A 866 -40.52 33.31 17.22
C MET A 866 -40.67 34.34 18.33
N ILE A 867 -41.20 33.93 19.48
CA ILE A 867 -41.36 34.77 20.67
C ILE A 867 -40.32 34.30 21.71
N ALA A 868 -39.44 35.19 22.15
CA ALA A 868 -38.49 34.91 23.23
C ALA A 868 -39.21 34.78 24.58
N ASP A 869 -38.53 34.22 25.61
CA ASP A 869 -39.06 34.08 26.97
C ASP A 869 -39.54 35.40 27.60
N ASP A 870 -39.13 36.55 27.05
CA ASP A 870 -39.55 37.89 27.45
C ASP A 870 -40.73 38.47 26.65
N GLY A 871 -41.32 37.69 25.73
CA GLY A 871 -42.44 38.10 24.90
C GLY A 871 -42.07 38.90 23.64
N THR A 872 -40.78 39.10 23.36
CA THR A 872 -40.35 39.83 22.16
C THR A 872 -40.27 38.92 20.92
N THR A 873 -40.75 39.42 19.78
CA THR A 873 -40.58 38.76 18.47
C THR A 873 -39.15 38.88 17.98
N VAL A 874 -38.47 37.74 17.81
CA VAL A 874 -37.12 37.67 17.22
C VAL A 874 -37.25 37.50 15.70
N LEU A 875 -36.48 38.28 14.93
CA LEU A 875 -36.49 38.25 13.46
C LEU A 875 -36.15 36.85 12.89
N PRO A 876 -36.63 36.51 11.68
CA PRO A 876 -36.73 35.14 11.18
C PRO A 876 -35.42 34.60 10.56
N GLY A 877 -34.29 34.86 11.19
CA GLY A 877 -32.98 34.47 10.65
C GLY A 877 -32.58 33.01 10.93
N TRP A 878 -33.37 32.26 11.69
CA TRP A 878 -32.88 31.07 12.37
C TRP A 878 -33.81 29.89 12.14
N SER A 879 -33.48 29.12 11.12
CA SER A 879 -33.87 27.72 11.02
C SER A 879 -33.23 27.02 12.23
N TYR A 880 -34.01 26.44 13.16
CA TYR A 880 -33.47 25.67 14.28
C TYR A 880 -32.32 24.75 13.81
N ASP A 881 -31.13 24.90 14.39
CA ASP A 881 -30.07 23.89 14.27
C ASP A 881 -30.63 22.56 14.79
N GLY A 882 -30.85 21.62 13.87
CA GLY A 882 -31.75 20.46 14.00
C GLY A 882 -32.72 20.28 12.82
N LEU A 883 -32.67 21.14 11.79
CA LEU A 883 -33.55 21.03 10.61
C LEU A 883 -33.01 20.13 9.49
N GLY A 884 -31.87 19.44 9.66
CA GLY A 884 -31.38 18.48 8.68
C GLY A 884 -32.06 17.11 8.86
N THR A 885 -32.73 16.62 7.81
CA THR A 885 -33.19 15.23 7.76
C THR A 885 -32.08 14.43 7.09
N PRO A 886 -31.71 13.21 7.52
CA PRO A 886 -30.94 12.31 6.67
C PRO A 886 -31.61 12.24 5.30
N THR A 887 -30.94 12.74 4.26
CA THR A 887 -31.54 12.86 2.93
C THR A 887 -31.15 11.62 2.13
N TRP A 888 -32.10 10.70 2.00
CA TRP A 888 -32.08 9.74 0.91
C TRP A 888 -32.69 10.41 -0.30
N ARG A 889 -31.85 10.74 -1.28
CA ARG A 889 -32.30 11.29 -2.55
C ARG A 889 -32.32 10.16 -3.57
N LEU A 890 -33.51 9.67 -3.85
CA LEU A 890 -33.72 8.71 -4.93
C LEU A 890 -33.98 9.49 -6.21
N GLU A 891 -33.21 9.24 -7.26
CA GLU A 891 -33.43 9.85 -8.56
C GLU A 891 -34.74 9.37 -9.19
N SER A 892 -35.33 10.20 -10.05
CA SER A 892 -36.70 9.97 -10.59
C SER A 892 -36.85 8.70 -11.43
N ASP A 893 -35.74 8.08 -11.85
CA ASP A 893 -35.66 6.86 -12.64
C ASP A 893 -35.38 5.60 -11.80
N PHE A 894 -35.59 5.68 -10.48
CA PHE A 894 -35.52 4.54 -9.56
C PHE A 894 -36.47 3.39 -10.00
N ASP A 895 -35.91 2.24 -10.37
CA ASP A 895 -36.63 1.10 -10.94
C ASP A 895 -36.42 -0.19 -10.13
N ILE A 896 -37.53 -0.79 -9.67
CA ILE A 896 -37.57 -2.05 -8.92
C ILE A 896 -38.34 -3.16 -9.65
N ASN A 897 -38.77 -2.94 -10.89
CA ASN A 897 -39.58 -3.87 -11.66
C ASN A 897 -38.86 -5.22 -11.89
N GLY A 898 -37.53 -5.22 -11.86
CA GLY A 898 -36.69 -6.41 -11.96
C GLY A 898 -36.61 -7.28 -10.69
N PHE A 899 -37.27 -6.90 -9.58
CA PHE A 899 -37.22 -7.63 -8.30
C PHE A 899 -38.51 -8.37 -7.96
N ARG A 900 -38.39 -9.65 -7.59
CA ARG A 900 -39.52 -10.50 -7.14
C ARG A 900 -39.92 -10.19 -5.68
N GLN A 901 -41.16 -10.51 -5.30
CA GLN A 901 -41.56 -10.50 -3.89
C GLN A 901 -40.94 -11.70 -3.17
N ILE A 902 -40.35 -11.47 -2.00
CA ILE A 902 -39.59 -12.47 -1.24
C ILE A 902 -40.54 -13.48 -0.59
N ASP A 903 -40.15 -14.75 -0.55
CA ASP A 903 -40.78 -15.76 0.30
C ASP A 903 -40.55 -15.40 1.78
N PRO A 904 -41.61 -15.15 2.58
CA PRO A 904 -41.48 -14.74 3.98
C PRO A 904 -40.75 -15.75 4.87
N THR A 905 -40.51 -16.99 4.41
CA THR A 905 -39.75 -18.01 5.15
C THR A 905 -38.23 -17.86 5.08
N VAL A 906 -37.69 -17.01 4.17
CA VAL A 906 -36.24 -16.74 4.04
C VAL A 906 -35.82 -15.47 4.79
N GLY A 907 -36.77 -14.81 5.46
CA GLY A 907 -36.54 -13.94 6.60
C GLY A 907 -35.69 -12.71 6.37
N TYR A 908 -36.07 -11.80 5.44
CA TYR A 908 -35.97 -10.33 5.60
C TYR A 908 -36.98 -9.65 4.64
N SER A 909 -37.57 -8.53 5.07
CA SER A 909 -38.68 -7.78 4.45
C SER A 909 -40.00 -8.59 4.27
N SER A 910 -40.61 -9.06 5.37
CA SER A 910 -42.08 -8.95 5.46
C SER A 910 -42.38 -7.51 5.85
N PHE A 911 -43.00 -6.74 4.94
CA PHE A 911 -43.55 -5.42 5.23
C PHE A 911 -44.38 -5.46 6.51
N ASN A 912 -44.54 -4.33 7.22
CA ASN A 912 -45.46 -4.24 8.36
C ASN A 912 -46.85 -4.72 7.92
N THR A 913 -47.15 -6.00 8.17
CA THR A 913 -48.44 -6.62 7.85
C THR A 913 -49.46 -6.32 8.93
N ILE A 914 -49.03 -5.67 10.00
CA ILE A 914 -49.74 -5.44 11.24
C ILE A 914 -49.86 -3.94 11.44
N VAL A 915 -51.10 -3.48 11.61
CA VAL A 915 -51.43 -2.08 11.86
C VAL A 915 -52.18 -1.98 13.18
N THR A 916 -51.83 -0.97 13.98
CA THR A 916 -52.60 -0.55 15.15
C THR A 916 -53.47 0.65 14.74
N MET A 917 -54.77 0.59 14.97
CA MET A 917 -55.71 1.61 14.49
C MET A 917 -56.52 2.21 15.63
N ASP A 918 -56.63 3.54 15.62
CA ASP A 918 -57.36 4.32 16.62
C ASP A 918 -58.74 4.71 16.04
N GLY A 919 -59.80 4.04 16.51
CA GLY A 919 -61.09 3.88 15.82
C GLY A 919 -62.02 5.11 15.71
N LEU A 920 -61.87 5.93 14.65
CA LEU A 920 -62.85 6.98 14.31
C LEU A 920 -63.09 7.24 12.79
N PHE A 921 -62.42 6.54 11.87
CA PHE A 921 -62.49 6.85 10.42
C PHE A 921 -62.68 5.60 9.51
N ASP A 922 -63.17 5.84 8.28
CA ASP A 922 -63.04 4.91 7.16
C ASP A 922 -61.63 5.08 6.57
N TYR A 923 -60.96 3.98 6.29
CA TYR A 923 -59.58 3.95 5.84
C TYR A 923 -59.45 3.21 4.52
N GLN A 924 -58.52 3.67 3.68
CA GLN A 924 -58.02 2.93 2.53
C GLN A 924 -56.53 2.68 2.71
N TRP A 925 -56.09 1.46 2.40
CA TRP A 925 -54.71 1.00 2.46
C TRP A 925 -54.21 0.69 1.04
N ASP A 926 -53.12 1.35 0.67
CA ASP A 926 -52.33 1.13 -0.56
C ASP A 926 -51.13 0.19 -0.28
N THR A 927 -51.03 -0.92 -1.02
CA THR A 927 -49.88 -1.84 -0.92
C THR A 927 -48.70 -1.48 -1.83
N GLY A 928 -48.79 -0.39 -2.61
CA GLY A 928 -47.86 0.03 -3.65
C GLY A 928 -46.88 1.14 -3.26
N VAL A 929 -45.82 1.39 -4.06
CA VAL A 929 -44.82 2.47 -3.85
C VAL A 929 -45.18 3.72 -4.65
N ASN A 930 -44.88 4.91 -4.11
CA ASN A 930 -44.93 6.21 -4.80
C ASN A 930 -44.24 6.17 -6.18
N SER A 931 -44.93 6.64 -7.22
CA SER A 931 -44.34 6.96 -8.53
C SER A 931 -44.36 8.47 -8.70
N THR A 932 -43.25 9.04 -9.14
CA THR A 932 -43.09 10.47 -9.44
C THR A 932 -43.97 10.96 -10.59
N ASN A 933 -44.66 10.06 -11.29
CA ASN A 933 -45.55 10.35 -12.42
C ASN A 933 -47.05 10.24 -12.10
N PHE A 934 -47.46 10.23 -10.82
CA PHE A 934 -48.88 10.12 -10.47
C PHE A 934 -49.67 11.38 -10.85
N ILE A 935 -50.58 11.27 -11.82
CA ILE A 935 -51.62 12.26 -12.14
C ILE A 935 -52.98 11.61 -11.91
N GLY A 936 -53.30 11.30 -10.65
CA GLY A 936 -54.63 10.88 -10.23
C GLY A 936 -55.56 12.08 -9.94
N ALA A 937 -56.87 11.85 -9.93
CA ALA A 937 -57.90 12.88 -9.69
C ALA A 937 -57.90 13.50 -8.27
N THR A 938 -56.90 13.17 -7.42
CA THR A 938 -56.72 13.69 -6.07
C THR A 938 -55.28 14.17 -5.86
N PRO A 939 -55.03 15.29 -5.15
CA PRO A 939 -53.74 15.99 -5.10
C PRO A 939 -52.68 15.37 -4.14
N TYR A 940 -52.79 14.10 -3.75
CA TYR A 940 -51.90 13.47 -2.77
C TYR A 940 -51.04 12.37 -3.42
N SER A 941 -49.72 12.38 -3.17
CA SER A 941 -48.81 11.27 -3.47
C SER A 941 -48.73 10.35 -2.24
N LEU A 942 -49.16 9.10 -2.36
CA LEU A 942 -49.28 8.16 -1.24
C LEU A 942 -48.06 7.22 -1.14
N THR A 943 -47.51 7.07 0.06
CA THR A 943 -46.40 6.15 0.39
C THR A 943 -46.93 4.71 0.59
N ARG A 944 -46.04 3.71 0.42
CA ARG A 944 -46.40 2.28 0.60
C ARG A 944 -46.73 1.96 2.04
N GLY A 945 -47.90 1.38 2.30
CA GLY A 945 -48.36 1.14 3.67
C GLY A 945 -49.11 2.32 4.27
N ASP A 946 -49.32 3.39 3.51
CA ASP A 946 -50.12 4.51 3.98
C ASP A 946 -51.57 4.08 4.15
N ILE A 947 -52.08 4.44 5.31
CA ILE A 947 -53.47 4.31 5.71
C ILE A 947 -53.99 5.72 5.83
N PHE A 948 -54.91 6.09 4.94
CA PHE A 948 -55.45 7.44 4.90
C PHE A 948 -56.96 7.43 5.10
N ASN A 949 -57.44 8.50 5.75
CA ASN A 949 -58.84 8.71 6.04
C ASN A 949 -59.59 9.01 4.72
N VAL A 950 -60.62 8.23 4.44
CA VAL A 950 -61.60 8.51 3.38
C VAL A 950 -62.88 8.99 4.05
N ARG A 951 -63.51 10.06 3.53
CA ARG A 951 -64.77 10.53 4.12
C ARG A 951 -65.87 9.52 3.85
N GLY A 952 -66.82 9.39 4.79
CA GLY A 952 -68.00 8.56 4.59
C GLY A 952 -68.76 8.95 3.32
N GLY A 953 -68.65 8.12 2.27
CA GLY A 953 -69.29 8.32 0.97
C GLY A 953 -68.37 8.61 -0.21
N GLU A 954 -67.06 8.77 -0.02
CA GLU A 954 -66.11 8.91 -1.13
C GLU A 954 -65.86 7.58 -1.86
N ASN A 955 -65.72 7.65 -3.19
CA ASN A 955 -65.36 6.52 -4.03
C ASN A 955 -63.86 6.19 -3.84
N PRO A 956 -63.46 4.91 -3.80
CA PRO A 956 -62.05 4.53 -3.74
C PRO A 956 -61.27 5.09 -4.94
N ILE A 957 -59.97 5.34 -4.75
CA ILE A 957 -59.05 5.58 -5.86
C ILE A 957 -59.09 4.35 -6.78
N ALA A 958 -59.42 4.56 -8.05
CA ALA A 958 -59.43 3.50 -9.05
C ALA A 958 -58.03 3.36 -9.67
N PRO A 959 -57.59 2.12 -10.01
CA PRO A 959 -56.36 1.90 -10.75
C PRO A 959 -56.43 2.63 -12.10
N ASP A 960 -55.35 3.31 -12.50
CA ASP A 960 -55.26 3.98 -13.80
C ASP A 960 -54.61 3.08 -14.88
N SER A 961 -54.62 3.54 -16.13
CA SER A 961 -54.11 2.78 -17.28
C SER A 961 -52.58 2.60 -17.33
N LEU A 962 -51.84 3.17 -16.37
CA LEU A 962 -50.39 3.07 -16.26
C LEU A 962 -49.97 2.04 -15.18
N GLU A 963 -50.92 1.50 -14.42
CA GLU A 963 -50.67 0.46 -13.44
C GLU A 963 -50.57 -0.92 -14.11
N ASN A 964 -49.44 -1.61 -13.89
CA ASN A 964 -49.17 -2.95 -14.42
C ASN A 964 -49.91 -3.98 -13.55
N ASN A 965 -51.24 -3.98 -13.63
CA ASN A 965 -52.08 -4.81 -12.79
C ASN A 965 -52.47 -6.09 -13.54
N ASN A 966 -51.75 -7.17 -13.29
CA ASN A 966 -51.85 -8.41 -14.04
C ASN A 966 -53.11 -9.25 -13.73
N ASN A 967 -54.13 -8.75 -13.01
CA ASN A 967 -55.51 -9.31 -12.96
C ASN A 967 -56.53 -8.64 -11.98
N PHE A 968 -56.36 -7.41 -11.49
CA PHE A 968 -57.27 -6.89 -10.44
C PHE A 968 -58.51 -6.14 -10.95
N VAL A 969 -59.65 -6.38 -10.26
CA VAL A 969 -60.99 -5.83 -10.55
C VAL A 969 -61.48 -4.98 -9.37
N GLY A 970 -60.75 -3.89 -9.05
CA GLY A 970 -61.18 -2.86 -8.08
C GLY A 970 -60.93 -3.14 -6.58
N ALA A 971 -60.83 -2.08 -5.77
CA ALA A 971 -60.48 -2.13 -4.34
C ALA A 971 -61.40 -3.06 -3.51
N SER A 972 -60.81 -3.98 -2.75
CA SER A 972 -61.55 -4.96 -1.92
C SER A 972 -61.99 -4.35 -0.58
N ARG A 973 -63.26 -4.52 -0.20
CA ARG A 973 -63.84 -4.04 1.06
C ARG A 973 -63.66 -5.07 2.17
N LEU A 974 -62.90 -4.73 3.21
CA LEU A 974 -62.59 -5.58 4.37
C LEU A 974 -63.55 -5.40 5.57
N GLY A 975 -64.44 -4.41 5.53
CA GLY A 975 -65.43 -4.17 6.60
C GLY A 975 -64.84 -3.45 7.83
N THR A 976 -65.42 -3.65 9.01
CA THR A 976 -64.98 -3.00 10.26
C THR A 976 -63.91 -3.85 10.97
N ILE A 977 -62.78 -3.24 11.33
CA ILE A 977 -61.57 -3.88 11.87
C ILE A 977 -61.19 -3.20 13.19
N SER A 978 -60.87 -3.98 14.23
CA SER A 978 -60.43 -3.47 15.54
C SER A 978 -59.19 -4.22 16.04
N GLY A 979 -58.28 -3.55 16.74
CA GLY A 979 -57.06 -4.15 17.31
C GLY A 979 -55.94 -4.37 16.29
N LEU A 980 -54.97 -5.24 16.62
CA LEU A 980 -53.90 -5.67 15.72
C LEU A 980 -54.50 -6.53 14.59
N TYR A 981 -54.48 -6.02 13.36
CA TYR A 981 -55.03 -6.73 12.19
C TYR A 981 -53.95 -7.06 11.17
N SER A 982 -53.95 -8.30 10.66
CA SER A 982 -53.04 -8.76 9.60
C SER A 982 -53.75 -8.87 8.26
N VAL A 983 -53.33 -8.08 7.26
CA VAL A 983 -53.98 -8.12 5.93
C VAL A 983 -53.72 -9.41 5.15
N ASN A 984 -52.66 -10.16 5.48
CA ASN A 984 -52.45 -11.51 4.93
C ASN A 984 -53.66 -12.41 5.17
N SER A 985 -54.39 -12.23 6.27
CA SER A 985 -55.58 -13.03 6.59
C SER A 985 -56.77 -12.84 5.64
N GLY A 986 -56.81 -11.73 4.87
CA GLY A 986 -57.88 -11.41 3.93
C GLY A 986 -57.60 -11.82 2.47
N ALA A 987 -56.38 -12.23 2.15
CA ALA A 987 -55.98 -12.65 0.80
C ALA A 987 -56.33 -14.13 0.53
N ILE A 988 -56.61 -14.48 -0.73
CA ILE A 988 -56.92 -15.87 -1.12
C ILE A 988 -55.72 -16.77 -0.78
N GLY A 989 -55.90 -17.67 0.20
CA GLY A 989 -54.84 -18.58 0.66
C GLY A 989 -53.91 -18.00 1.73
N GLY A 990 -54.22 -16.84 2.31
CA GLY A 990 -53.42 -16.25 3.40
C GLY A 990 -52.16 -15.51 2.93
N ASN A 991 -52.02 -15.26 1.62
CA ASN A 991 -50.85 -14.66 1.01
C ASN A 991 -51.27 -13.56 0.02
N LEU A 992 -50.79 -12.33 0.21
CA LEU A 992 -50.96 -11.23 -0.76
C LEU A 992 -50.23 -11.63 -2.05
N ASN A 993 -50.98 -11.83 -3.14
CA ASN A 993 -50.46 -12.38 -4.39
C ASN A 993 -49.83 -11.27 -5.24
N ILE A 994 -48.69 -10.75 -4.80
CA ILE A 994 -47.93 -9.69 -5.47
C ILE A 994 -46.73 -10.37 -6.17
N HIS A 995 -46.79 -10.53 -7.48
CA HIS A 995 -45.81 -11.31 -8.27
C HIS A 995 -44.46 -10.58 -8.42
N THR A 996 -44.45 -9.25 -8.44
CA THR A 996 -43.24 -8.40 -8.45
C THR A 996 -43.29 -7.32 -7.38
N LYS A 997 -42.16 -6.73 -6.95
CA LYS A 997 -42.19 -5.62 -5.98
C LYS A 997 -42.93 -4.36 -6.47
N ALA A 998 -43.27 -4.29 -7.77
CA ALA A 998 -44.00 -3.20 -8.40
C ALA A 998 -45.53 -3.38 -8.44
N ASP A 999 -46.08 -4.56 -8.11
CA ASP A 999 -47.52 -4.78 -8.20
C ASP A 999 -48.27 -4.04 -7.05
N ARG A 1000 -49.47 -3.51 -7.35
CA ARG A 1000 -50.31 -2.73 -6.42
C ARG A 1000 -51.69 -3.37 -6.19
N ASP A 1001 -52.10 -3.47 -4.92
CA ASP A 1001 -53.44 -3.84 -4.47
C ASP A 1001 -54.01 -2.76 -3.52
N TYR A 1002 -55.34 -2.56 -3.54
CA TYR A 1002 -56.03 -1.57 -2.71
C TYR A 1002 -57.09 -2.23 -1.80
N TYR A 1003 -57.07 -1.90 -0.50
CA TYR A 1003 -58.01 -2.41 0.50
C TYR A 1003 -58.73 -1.29 1.25
N ARG A 1004 -60.03 -1.43 1.54
CA ARG A 1004 -60.81 -0.47 2.34
C ARG A 1004 -61.38 -1.10 3.59
N PHE A 1005 -61.28 -0.45 4.75
CA PHE A 1005 -61.88 -0.88 6.02
C PHE A 1005 -62.34 0.29 6.89
N THR A 1006 -63.08 0.01 7.95
CA THR A 1006 -63.49 0.98 8.98
C THR A 1006 -62.80 0.59 10.29
N ALA A 1007 -62.04 1.47 10.95
CA ALA A 1007 -61.47 1.10 12.26
C ALA A 1007 -62.52 1.24 13.37
N ALA A 1008 -62.63 0.24 14.26
CA ALA A 1008 -63.55 0.20 15.40
C ALA A 1008 -62.87 0.45 16.74
#